data_AF-A0A7C9GMS5-F1
#
_entry.id   AF-A0A7C9GMS5-F1
#
_cell.length_a   1.000
_cell.length_b   1.000
_cell.length_c   1.000
_cell.angle_alpha   90.00
_cell.angle_beta   90.00
_cell.angle_gamma   90.00
#
_symmetry.space_group_name_H-M   'P 1'
#
loop_
_entity.id
_entity.type
_entity.pdbx_description
1 polymer ?
#
loop_
_entity_poly.entity_id
_entity_poly.type
_entity_poly.pdbx_seq_one_letter_code
_entity_poly.pdbx_strand_id
1 'polypeptide(L)'
;MAITAAAIEPNGWVLRLTLAAAPGGFASYVFDVDGTPRMTLASSHAGFVKSGGQAVAGTLARTLWGTRPLRLPVNPASPTAQVIDEVDLGGGAIQVRIALTEHVYATDTGLSLSVLAGWRAGEAAAADIAVTNDSTTAAPIPIMRWALLPYGTTGGAFTLALFVASHHPVGLEPVAGVRFTATDGTRVKSVWTTQLSTDTSLGDGLRCYTAVIDPAAATGLTAGLLRCDAEVYPWLGAMRTTDPAGTRAMTTLRTDGYGVAAESPWVIGHDPAGTRYGSQFAFVDPVNGTAVATAAMVQPTLAAARALAPAARPATINTAIQAGYLANRTLPAANGQAAQARSIDGLQIVLAAGTHMGSGTTAVTTGIAAAEIPLRIGGDPADADPRANVVIRTTANAPQRMSRILWRNLSVEQGGNTLGANVYNLVDNVTFRGKAGLEGNNVAPFSSTAPAGQWNFAMVRSKWWRTGASVASGNQRTGMVRACEIGRTINGALLAARNRLIPLSEDGFGTAYPMFGGQASATLPGQVEDIVIAFNDLRGLSAGAWSPAALPAATAGTPNPSYRRQLFIGNVVERIGTDPAPFYGVGENNLATMSYNIIEANSFIGDRANTFYSDPSPTTPAEADSQRNQAFVNRIANNVFDWLPTKHDDFNDSQTAAVRGSSDGYRPQMVEAWSMLYGVGHEGNVDTRRATAANPGLFQLQFAGPRSLTGYGGALSPDFADDRSLLGSGGGGGDYRPLPGSPLAARGVRGNVDTDAGGVPLPAPFTAGAYQPAAVTAAALSPASARHGLSGAAAIGWTAQIGPAAAAMPQRAAAALTTRTFALAPADAGSPHAAGAPALALAIALLPAPARQPLRSGTPVLATGLVRVLAPDRAAHGLRPTPARLFAGGAAADAVLIVGSDTRTLVPNRH
;
A
#
# COMPACT_ATOMS: atom_id res chain seq x y z
N MET A 1 -44.23 9.00 -5.48
CA MET A 1 -44.21 8.63 -6.90
C MET A 1 -43.39 7.34 -7.04
N ALA A 2 -43.44 6.64 -8.17
CA ALA A 2 -42.80 5.33 -8.30
C ALA A 2 -41.54 5.41 -9.18
N ILE A 3 -40.48 4.71 -8.76
CA ILE A 3 -39.37 4.33 -9.64
C ILE A 3 -39.92 3.27 -10.60
N THR A 4 -39.94 3.56 -11.90
CA THR A 4 -40.51 2.68 -12.92
C THR A 4 -39.46 1.82 -13.62
N ALA A 5 -38.20 2.26 -13.61
CA ALA A 5 -37.07 1.48 -14.09
C ALA A 5 -35.78 1.89 -13.38
N ALA A 6 -34.87 0.92 -13.22
CA ALA A 6 -33.53 1.15 -12.70
C ALA A 6 -32.53 0.31 -13.51
N ALA A 7 -31.40 0.92 -13.90
CA ALA A 7 -30.35 0.24 -14.63
C ALA A 7 -28.97 0.77 -14.25
N ILE A 8 -27.97 -0.10 -14.22
CA ILE A 8 -26.56 0.27 -14.13
C ILE A 8 -26.05 0.59 -15.53
N GLU A 9 -25.37 1.71 -15.70
CA GLU A 9 -24.78 2.09 -16.99
C GLU A 9 -23.50 1.30 -17.32
N PRO A 10 -23.04 1.31 -18.59
CA PRO A 10 -21.83 0.57 -19.00
C PRO A 10 -20.57 0.86 -18.16
N ASN A 11 -20.43 2.08 -17.63
CA ASN A 11 -19.31 2.46 -16.78
C ASN A 11 -19.32 1.78 -15.38
N GLY A 12 -20.40 1.09 -15.02
CA GLY A 12 -20.54 0.33 -13.78
C GLY A 12 -20.75 1.16 -12.51
N TRP A 13 -20.58 2.47 -12.51
CA TRP A 13 -20.67 3.30 -11.29
C TRP A 13 -21.85 4.27 -11.29
N VAL A 14 -22.62 4.34 -12.38
CA VAL A 14 -23.83 5.16 -12.47
C VAL A 14 -25.07 4.28 -12.43
N LEU A 15 -25.96 4.58 -11.51
CA LEU A 15 -27.32 4.06 -11.43
C LEU A 15 -28.27 5.05 -12.12
N ARG A 16 -28.88 4.63 -13.23
CA ARG A 16 -29.89 5.38 -13.97
C ARG A 16 -31.27 4.98 -13.49
N LEU A 17 -32.06 5.96 -13.05
CA LEU A 17 -33.43 5.78 -12.56
C LEU A 17 -34.41 6.49 -13.47
N THR A 18 -35.52 5.82 -13.80
CA THR A 18 -36.70 6.45 -14.41
C THR A 18 -37.77 6.62 -13.34
N LEU A 19 -38.26 7.85 -13.20
CA LEU A 19 -39.20 8.26 -12.14
C LEU A 19 -40.45 8.86 -12.78
N ALA A 20 -41.62 8.60 -12.22
CA ALA A 20 -42.84 9.34 -12.56
C ALA A 20 -42.89 10.65 -11.75
N ALA A 21 -42.07 11.64 -12.11
CA ALA A 21 -41.95 12.91 -11.40
C ALA A 21 -41.54 14.07 -12.31
N ALA A 22 -41.60 15.31 -11.81
CA ALA A 22 -41.06 16.49 -12.48
C ALA A 22 -39.57 16.70 -12.14
N PRO A 23 -38.80 17.43 -12.98
CA PRO A 23 -37.42 17.81 -12.70
C PRO A 23 -37.26 18.59 -11.38
N GLY A 24 -36.15 18.39 -10.69
CA GLY A 24 -35.81 18.99 -9.41
C GLY A 24 -34.42 19.64 -9.38
N GLY A 25 -34.00 20.09 -8.20
CA GLY A 25 -32.65 20.64 -7.96
C GLY A 25 -31.81 19.74 -7.05
N PHE A 26 -30.51 20.02 -6.90
CA PHE A 26 -29.61 19.23 -6.04
C PHE A 26 -30.14 19.08 -4.60
N ALA A 27 -30.74 20.14 -4.06
CA ALA A 27 -31.32 20.15 -2.72
C ALA A 27 -32.52 19.18 -2.55
N SER A 28 -33.12 18.71 -3.65
CA SER A 28 -34.20 17.72 -3.61
C SER A 28 -33.71 16.32 -3.30
N TYR A 29 -32.40 16.03 -3.40
CA TYR A 29 -31.81 14.72 -3.14
C TYR A 29 -31.08 14.72 -1.79
N VAL A 30 -31.48 13.84 -0.89
CA VAL A 30 -30.94 13.79 0.49
C VAL A 30 -30.21 12.48 0.70
N PHE A 31 -28.98 12.39 0.18
CA PHE A 31 -28.13 11.22 0.41
C PHE A 31 -27.27 11.43 1.66
N ASP A 32 -27.27 10.44 2.55
CA ASP A 32 -26.46 10.41 3.76
C ASP A 32 -25.85 9.02 3.92
N VAL A 33 -24.70 8.79 3.27
CA VAL A 33 -24.06 7.47 3.20
C VAL A 33 -23.48 7.04 4.56
N ASP A 34 -23.08 8.01 5.40
CA ASP A 34 -22.42 7.74 6.68
C ASP A 34 -23.37 7.70 7.88
N GLY A 35 -24.55 8.32 7.77
CA GLY A 35 -25.61 8.24 8.76
C GLY A 35 -26.66 7.20 8.38
N THR A 36 -27.73 7.61 7.69
CA THR A 36 -28.79 6.70 7.23
C THR A 36 -28.82 6.63 5.69
N PRO A 37 -28.13 5.65 5.06
CA PRO A 37 -28.10 5.51 3.62
C PRO A 37 -29.51 5.43 3.03
N ARG A 38 -29.91 6.47 2.30
CA ARG A 38 -31.27 6.55 1.72
C ARG A 38 -31.44 5.77 0.43
N MET A 39 -30.35 5.29 -0.16
CA MET A 39 -30.36 4.51 -1.38
C MET A 39 -29.29 3.44 -1.29
N THR A 40 -29.73 2.18 -1.30
CA THR A 40 -28.88 1.01 -1.12
C THR A 40 -29.11 0.04 -2.27
N LEU A 41 -28.04 -0.35 -2.94
CA LEU A 41 -28.02 -1.35 -4.00
C LEU A 41 -27.33 -2.60 -3.46
N ALA A 42 -28.10 -3.68 -3.31
CA ALA A 42 -27.55 -5.00 -3.06
C ALA A 42 -27.07 -5.63 -4.38
N SER A 43 -25.92 -6.30 -4.36
CA SER A 43 -25.45 -7.12 -5.47
C SER A 43 -24.69 -8.35 -4.96
N SER A 44 -24.48 -9.33 -5.83
CA SER A 44 -23.68 -10.53 -5.56
C SER A 44 -22.67 -10.76 -6.67
N HIS A 45 -21.43 -11.03 -6.29
CA HIS A 45 -20.34 -11.30 -7.24
C HIS A 45 -19.67 -12.64 -6.97
N ALA A 46 -19.25 -13.35 -8.01
CA ALA A 46 -18.42 -14.54 -7.87
C ALA A 46 -17.04 -14.20 -7.28
N GLY A 47 -16.53 -15.05 -6.40
CA GLY A 47 -15.23 -14.85 -5.78
C GLY A 47 -14.83 -16.05 -4.95
N PHE A 48 -14.16 -15.80 -3.82
CA PHE A 48 -13.67 -16.86 -2.95
C PHE A 48 -13.96 -16.55 -1.48
N VAL A 49 -14.19 -17.61 -0.70
CA VAL A 49 -14.38 -17.56 0.75
C VAL A 49 -13.44 -18.52 1.43
N LYS A 50 -13.17 -18.30 2.73
CA LYS A 50 -12.33 -19.19 3.53
C LYS A 50 -13.12 -20.39 4.00
N SER A 51 -12.59 -21.58 3.75
CA SER A 51 -13.14 -22.83 4.28
C SER A 51 -12.02 -23.85 4.48
N GLY A 52 -11.97 -24.51 5.64
CA GLY A 52 -11.00 -25.57 5.93
C GLY A 52 -9.52 -25.15 5.81
N GLY A 53 -9.19 -23.87 6.04
CA GLY A 53 -7.82 -23.34 5.87
C GLY A 53 -7.41 -23.07 4.42
N GLN A 54 -8.37 -23.06 3.49
CA GLN A 54 -8.17 -22.82 2.06
C GLN A 54 -9.14 -21.76 1.56
N ALA A 55 -8.87 -21.22 0.36
CA ALA A 55 -9.86 -20.43 -0.38
C ALA A 55 -10.66 -21.36 -1.30
N VAL A 56 -11.99 -21.29 -1.21
CA VAL A 56 -12.92 -22.06 -2.06
C VAL A 56 -13.83 -21.12 -2.82
N ALA A 57 -14.28 -21.53 -4.00
CA ALA A 57 -15.20 -20.74 -4.81
C ALA A 57 -16.47 -20.40 -4.01
N GLY A 58 -16.92 -19.16 -4.11
CA GLY A 58 -18.07 -18.66 -3.39
C GLY A 58 -18.64 -17.41 -4.04
N THR A 59 -19.56 -16.78 -3.32
CA THR A 59 -20.21 -15.54 -3.74
C THR A 59 -20.09 -14.52 -2.63
N LEU A 60 -19.63 -13.31 -2.97
CA LEU A 60 -19.57 -12.19 -2.06
C LEU A 60 -20.80 -11.32 -2.25
N ALA A 61 -21.62 -11.20 -1.21
CA ALA A 61 -22.68 -10.21 -1.16
C ALA A 61 -22.07 -8.83 -0.93
N ARG A 62 -22.56 -7.84 -1.67
CA ARG A 62 -22.08 -6.45 -1.64
C ARG A 62 -23.25 -5.53 -1.39
N THR A 63 -22.93 -4.40 -0.76
CA THR A 63 -23.87 -3.31 -0.54
C THR A 63 -23.20 -2.03 -1.02
N LEU A 64 -23.77 -1.43 -2.06
CA LEU A 64 -23.34 -0.15 -2.63
C LEU A 64 -24.36 0.91 -2.25
N TRP A 65 -23.93 2.17 -2.17
CA TRP A 65 -24.81 3.27 -1.80
C TRP A 65 -24.89 4.32 -2.92
N GLY A 66 -26.09 4.89 -3.11
CA GLY A 66 -26.26 6.08 -3.92
C GLY A 66 -25.68 7.29 -3.18
N THR A 67 -24.80 8.04 -3.84
CA THR A 67 -24.04 9.13 -3.22
C THR A 67 -24.61 10.49 -3.55
N ARG A 68 -24.71 10.83 -4.85
CA ARG A 68 -25.18 12.11 -5.36
C ARG A 68 -25.76 11.96 -6.77
N PRO A 69 -26.71 12.83 -7.16
CA PRO A 69 -27.08 12.92 -8.57
C PRO A 69 -25.92 13.51 -9.38
N LEU A 70 -25.74 13.02 -10.60
CA LEU A 70 -24.74 13.54 -11.51
C LEU A 70 -25.14 14.92 -12.00
N ARG A 71 -24.14 15.76 -12.26
CA ARG A 71 -24.29 17.04 -12.96
C ARG A 71 -24.40 16.79 -14.46
N LEU A 72 -25.11 17.67 -15.15
CA LEU A 72 -25.06 17.70 -16.62
C LEU A 72 -23.64 18.13 -17.07
N PRO A 73 -23.04 17.47 -18.08
CA PRO A 73 -21.81 17.97 -18.69
C PRO A 73 -22.00 19.40 -19.21
N VAL A 74 -21.00 20.27 -19.06
CA VAL A 74 -21.07 21.63 -19.58
C VAL A 74 -21.25 21.59 -21.10
N ASN A 75 -22.26 22.29 -21.60
CA ASN A 75 -22.40 22.52 -23.03
C ASN A 75 -21.40 23.60 -23.47
N PRO A 76 -20.44 23.28 -24.35
CA PRO A 76 -19.47 24.22 -24.88
C PRO A 76 -20.07 25.49 -25.52
N ALA A 77 -21.22 25.33 -26.17
CA ALA A 77 -21.87 26.41 -26.92
C ALA A 77 -22.75 27.31 -26.04
N SER A 78 -23.04 26.88 -24.81
CA SER A 78 -23.88 27.62 -23.87
C SER A 78 -23.56 27.14 -22.44
N PRO A 79 -22.52 27.68 -21.80
CA PRO A 79 -22.14 27.28 -20.45
C PRO A 79 -23.24 27.69 -19.47
N THR A 80 -24.07 26.72 -19.09
CA THR A 80 -25.14 26.90 -18.10
C THR A 80 -24.64 26.63 -16.68
N ALA A 81 -25.38 27.14 -15.68
CA ALA A 81 -25.16 26.82 -14.27
C ALA A 81 -25.14 25.30 -14.01
N GLN A 82 -24.65 24.87 -12.83
CA GLN A 82 -24.67 23.47 -12.42
C GLN A 82 -26.12 22.96 -12.35
N VAL A 83 -26.56 22.24 -13.38
CA VAL A 83 -27.85 21.53 -13.41
C VAL A 83 -27.61 20.05 -13.17
N ILE A 84 -28.58 19.37 -12.56
CA ILE A 84 -28.58 17.91 -12.48
C ILE A 84 -28.71 17.34 -13.89
N ASP A 85 -28.08 16.20 -14.14
CA ASP A 85 -28.32 15.36 -15.31
C ASP A 85 -29.69 14.64 -15.18
N GLU A 86 -30.75 15.45 -15.31
CA GLU A 86 -32.14 15.03 -15.40
C GLU A 86 -32.65 15.23 -16.83
N VAL A 87 -33.19 14.17 -17.43
CA VAL A 87 -33.81 14.22 -18.76
C VAL A 87 -35.31 14.06 -18.60
N ASP A 88 -36.08 15.06 -19.02
CA ASP A 88 -37.53 14.94 -19.15
C ASP A 88 -37.87 14.01 -20.31
N LEU A 89 -38.56 12.91 -20.01
CA LEU A 89 -38.99 11.93 -21.00
C LEU A 89 -40.40 12.23 -21.54
N GLY A 90 -41.02 13.31 -21.07
CA GLY A 90 -42.42 13.64 -21.33
C GLY A 90 -43.38 12.79 -20.49
N GLY A 91 -44.67 13.15 -20.52
CA GLY A 91 -45.72 12.38 -19.84
C GLY A 91 -45.60 12.33 -18.31
N GLY A 92 -44.86 13.27 -17.70
CA GLY A 92 -44.59 13.30 -16.26
C GLY A 92 -43.52 12.29 -15.80
N ALA A 93 -42.66 11.84 -16.71
CA ALA A 93 -41.53 10.97 -16.39
C ALA A 93 -40.19 11.69 -16.58
N ILE A 94 -39.24 11.45 -15.67
CA ILE A 94 -37.87 11.90 -15.79
C ILE A 94 -36.90 10.73 -15.68
N GLN A 95 -35.71 10.92 -16.24
CA GLN A 95 -34.56 10.07 -16.00
C GLN A 95 -33.51 10.85 -15.20
N VAL A 96 -32.98 10.25 -14.14
CA VAL A 96 -31.88 10.83 -13.35
C VAL A 96 -30.74 9.83 -13.21
N ARG A 97 -29.51 10.33 -13.21
CA ARG A 97 -28.29 9.54 -13.01
C ARG A 97 -27.73 9.77 -11.62
N ILE A 98 -27.51 8.70 -10.85
CA ILE A 98 -26.99 8.72 -9.49
C ILE A 98 -25.63 8.02 -9.45
N ALA A 99 -24.63 8.63 -8.84
CA ALA A 99 -23.32 8.02 -8.63
C ALA A 99 -23.37 7.00 -7.48
N LEU A 100 -22.69 5.87 -7.65
CA LEU A 100 -22.55 4.82 -6.62
C LEU A 100 -21.22 4.94 -5.87
N THR A 101 -21.14 4.37 -4.67
CA THR A 101 -19.89 4.33 -3.89
C THR A 101 -18.83 3.41 -4.48
N GLU A 102 -19.21 2.43 -5.29
CA GLU A 102 -18.31 1.48 -5.94
C GLU A 102 -18.81 1.13 -7.35
N HIS A 103 -17.98 0.41 -8.11
CA HIS A 103 -18.39 -0.13 -9.40
C HIS A 103 -19.20 -1.43 -9.19
N VAL A 104 -20.31 -1.53 -9.92
CA VAL A 104 -20.96 -2.78 -10.30
C VAL A 104 -20.24 -3.35 -11.52
N TYR A 105 -19.87 -4.62 -11.45
CA TYR A 105 -19.15 -5.31 -12.51
C TYR A 105 -20.09 -6.02 -13.47
N ALA A 106 -19.61 -6.29 -14.69
CA ALA A 106 -20.37 -7.00 -15.71
C ALA A 106 -20.88 -8.38 -15.25
N THR A 107 -20.19 -9.01 -14.30
CA THR A 107 -20.51 -10.31 -13.73
C THR A 107 -21.25 -10.23 -12.39
N ASP A 108 -21.61 -9.02 -11.92
CA ASP A 108 -22.51 -8.88 -10.76
C ASP A 108 -23.91 -9.40 -11.12
N THR A 109 -24.54 -10.07 -10.16
CA THR A 109 -25.86 -10.67 -10.27
C THR A 109 -26.72 -10.31 -9.05
N GLY A 110 -28.03 -10.56 -9.13
CA GLY A 110 -28.95 -10.34 -8.01
C GLY A 110 -29.06 -8.87 -7.58
N LEU A 111 -29.02 -7.94 -8.54
CA LEU A 111 -29.08 -6.51 -8.23
C LEU A 111 -30.49 -6.13 -7.76
N SER A 112 -30.58 -5.58 -6.54
CA SER A 112 -31.83 -5.13 -5.94
C SER A 112 -31.62 -3.78 -5.26
N LEU A 113 -32.45 -2.79 -5.62
CA LEU A 113 -32.41 -1.44 -5.10
C LEU A 113 -33.47 -1.25 -4.01
N SER A 114 -33.03 -0.64 -2.91
CA SER A 114 -33.89 -0.16 -1.82
C SER A 114 -33.66 1.33 -1.57
N VAL A 115 -34.74 2.09 -1.47
CA VAL A 115 -34.74 3.52 -1.17
C VAL A 115 -35.60 3.81 0.06
N LEU A 116 -35.11 4.67 0.94
CA LEU A 116 -35.85 5.13 2.11
C LEU A 116 -36.68 6.36 1.79
N ALA A 117 -37.75 6.59 2.56
CA ALA A 117 -38.57 7.79 2.40
C ALA A 117 -37.70 9.06 2.49
N GLY A 118 -38.00 10.03 1.62
CA GLY A 118 -37.25 11.29 1.53
C GLY A 118 -35.86 11.18 0.91
N TRP A 119 -35.52 10.06 0.23
CA TRP A 119 -34.31 9.99 -0.62
C TRP A 119 -34.31 11.09 -1.68
N ARG A 120 -35.49 11.40 -2.20
CA ARG A 120 -35.84 12.60 -2.95
C ARG A 120 -37.03 13.28 -2.26
N ALA A 121 -37.06 14.61 -2.25
CA ALA A 121 -38.08 15.39 -1.55
C ALA A 121 -39.50 14.96 -1.96
N GLY A 122 -40.31 14.56 -0.98
CA GLY A 122 -41.69 14.09 -1.20
C GLY A 122 -41.83 12.63 -1.65
N GLU A 123 -40.73 11.90 -1.84
CA GLU A 123 -40.79 10.48 -2.27
C GLU A 123 -40.92 9.51 -1.10
N ALA A 124 -41.72 8.46 -1.31
CA ALA A 124 -41.92 7.36 -0.37
C ALA A 124 -40.75 6.35 -0.41
N ALA A 125 -40.68 5.49 0.61
CA ALA A 125 -39.77 4.35 0.59
C ALA A 125 -40.23 3.31 -0.45
N ALA A 126 -39.27 2.61 -1.04
CA ALA A 126 -39.51 1.48 -1.92
C ALA A 126 -38.35 0.48 -1.79
N ALA A 127 -38.64 -0.81 -1.91
CA ALA A 127 -37.66 -1.88 -1.78
C ALA A 127 -37.83 -2.89 -2.91
N ASP A 128 -36.85 -3.77 -3.07
CA ASP A 128 -36.86 -4.86 -4.05
C ASP A 128 -37.07 -4.39 -5.50
N ILE A 129 -36.61 -3.17 -5.81
CA ILE A 129 -36.66 -2.64 -7.16
C ILE A 129 -35.61 -3.38 -7.98
N ALA A 130 -36.06 -4.13 -8.99
CA ALA A 130 -35.17 -4.82 -9.91
C ALA A 130 -34.30 -3.83 -10.69
N VAL A 131 -33.01 -4.12 -10.77
CA VAL A 131 -32.04 -3.30 -11.50
C VAL A 131 -31.40 -4.12 -12.60
N THR A 132 -31.49 -3.63 -13.84
CA THR A 132 -30.76 -4.23 -14.96
C THR A 132 -29.27 -3.90 -14.86
N ASN A 133 -28.41 -4.90 -15.03
CA ASN A 133 -26.97 -4.70 -15.06
C ASN A 133 -26.48 -4.52 -16.51
N ASP A 134 -26.36 -3.28 -17.00
CA ASP A 134 -25.74 -2.99 -18.31
C ASP A 134 -24.22 -2.71 -18.18
N SER A 135 -23.61 -2.93 -17.01
CA SER A 135 -22.18 -2.69 -16.80
C SER A 135 -21.32 -3.55 -17.73
N THR A 136 -20.32 -2.94 -18.35
CA THR A 136 -19.27 -3.64 -19.11
C THR A 136 -17.95 -3.69 -18.36
N THR A 137 -17.94 -3.20 -17.11
CA THR A 137 -16.73 -3.07 -16.31
C THR A 137 -16.28 -4.41 -15.76
N ALA A 138 -15.06 -4.82 -16.08
CA ALA A 138 -14.48 -6.05 -15.54
C ALA A 138 -14.12 -5.89 -14.05
N ALA A 139 -14.33 -6.96 -13.29
CA ALA A 139 -13.82 -7.02 -11.92
C ALA A 139 -12.28 -6.98 -11.91
N PRO A 140 -11.66 -6.19 -11.00
CA PRO A 140 -10.21 -6.10 -10.91
C PRO A 140 -9.60 -7.42 -10.47
N ILE A 141 -8.46 -7.78 -11.06
CA ILE A 141 -7.61 -8.87 -10.57
C ILE A 141 -6.70 -8.37 -9.42
N PRO A 142 -6.27 -9.24 -8.50
CA PRO A 142 -5.32 -8.89 -7.44
C PRO A 142 -4.00 -8.34 -7.99
N ILE A 143 -3.40 -7.38 -7.30
CA ILE A 143 -2.01 -6.94 -7.53
C ILE A 143 -1.08 -7.82 -6.70
N MET A 144 0.01 -8.34 -7.27
CA MET A 144 0.92 -9.23 -6.54
C MET A 144 2.39 -9.10 -6.99
N ARG A 145 3.33 -9.28 -6.05
CA ARG A 145 4.76 -9.38 -6.34
C ARG A 145 5.46 -10.33 -5.35
N TRP A 146 6.42 -11.11 -5.84
CA TRP A 146 7.31 -11.89 -4.98
C TRP A 146 8.12 -10.97 -4.09
N ALA A 147 8.13 -11.25 -2.79
CA ALA A 147 8.81 -10.46 -1.78
C ALA A 147 10.22 -10.99 -1.45
N LEU A 148 10.65 -12.11 -2.04
CA LEU A 148 11.98 -12.71 -1.81
C LEU A 148 12.82 -12.73 -3.08
N LEU A 149 14.13 -12.74 -2.90
CA LEU A 149 15.09 -12.88 -3.99
C LEU A 149 15.00 -14.31 -4.57
N PRO A 150 14.84 -14.49 -5.89
CA PRO A 150 14.87 -15.80 -6.52
C PRO A 150 16.30 -16.35 -6.62
N TYR A 151 16.39 -17.63 -7.00
CA TYR A 151 17.63 -18.37 -7.25
C TYR A 151 18.51 -18.55 -6.00
N GLY A 152 17.90 -18.72 -4.83
CA GLY A 152 18.59 -19.26 -3.65
C GLY A 152 18.98 -20.73 -3.83
N THR A 153 19.80 -21.27 -2.92
CA THR A 153 20.02 -22.72 -2.79
C THR A 153 19.53 -23.17 -1.43
N THR A 154 18.89 -24.33 -1.37
CA THR A 154 18.40 -24.93 -0.12
C THR A 154 18.74 -26.41 -0.05
N GLY A 155 19.15 -26.86 1.14
CA GLY A 155 19.27 -28.28 1.47
C GLY A 155 18.00 -28.86 2.12
N GLY A 156 16.99 -28.04 2.42
CA GLY A 156 15.79 -28.45 3.15
C GLY A 156 14.60 -27.51 2.91
N ALA A 157 13.75 -27.38 3.92
CA ALA A 157 12.59 -26.51 3.85
C ALA A 157 12.96 -25.05 3.54
N PHE A 158 12.15 -24.38 2.74
CA PHE A 158 12.37 -22.98 2.34
C PHE A 158 11.08 -22.17 2.41
N THR A 159 11.23 -20.86 2.57
CA THR A 159 10.09 -19.93 2.67
C THR A 159 9.81 -19.30 1.31
N LEU A 160 8.52 -19.19 0.98
CA LEU A 160 7.99 -18.36 -0.09
C LEU A 160 7.24 -17.18 0.54
N ALA A 161 7.34 -16.01 -0.07
CA ALA A 161 6.62 -14.82 0.38
C ALA A 161 6.11 -14.00 -0.81
N LEU A 162 4.83 -13.63 -0.75
CA LEU A 162 4.13 -12.88 -1.79
C LEU A 162 3.41 -11.67 -1.17
N PHE A 163 3.72 -10.48 -1.68
CA PHE A 163 2.95 -9.28 -1.35
C PHE A 163 1.72 -9.21 -2.25
N VAL A 164 0.54 -9.00 -1.68
CA VAL A 164 -0.74 -9.07 -2.39
C VAL A 164 -1.67 -7.94 -1.93
N ALA A 165 -2.37 -7.32 -2.87
CA ALA A 165 -3.48 -6.42 -2.59
C ALA A 165 -4.67 -6.67 -3.54
N SER A 166 -5.85 -6.30 -3.09
CA SER A 166 -7.12 -6.39 -3.80
C SER A 166 -7.86 -5.05 -3.72
N HIS A 167 -8.70 -4.77 -4.71
CA HIS A 167 -9.62 -3.63 -4.67
C HIS A 167 -10.76 -3.84 -3.65
N HIS A 168 -10.99 -5.11 -3.27
CA HIS A 168 -12.06 -5.54 -2.37
C HIS A 168 -11.50 -6.37 -1.21
N PRO A 169 -10.70 -5.77 -0.30
CA PRO A 169 -10.31 -6.45 0.93
C PRO A 169 -11.54 -6.66 1.82
N VAL A 170 -11.50 -7.71 2.66
CA VAL A 170 -12.52 -7.97 3.69
C VAL A 170 -11.83 -7.88 5.05
N GLY A 171 -12.29 -6.96 5.91
CA GLY A 171 -11.55 -6.60 7.11
C GLY A 171 -10.14 -6.14 6.76
N LEU A 172 -9.13 -6.65 7.46
CA LEU A 172 -7.71 -6.33 7.21
C LEU A 172 -7.01 -7.40 6.37
N GLU A 173 -7.78 -8.16 5.58
CA GLU A 173 -7.28 -9.26 4.77
C GLU A 173 -7.41 -8.94 3.27
N PRO A 174 -6.30 -8.82 2.53
CA PRO A 174 -6.31 -8.51 1.10
C PRO A 174 -7.15 -9.47 0.28
N VAL A 175 -6.99 -10.77 0.53
CA VAL A 175 -7.56 -11.85 -0.27
C VAL A 175 -7.99 -13.01 0.62
N ALA A 176 -8.87 -13.88 0.11
CA ALA A 176 -9.36 -15.04 0.85
C ALA A 176 -8.25 -16.06 1.13
N GLY A 177 -7.25 -16.16 0.24
CA GLY A 177 -6.05 -16.95 0.48
C GLY A 177 -5.10 -16.99 -0.70
N VAL A 178 -3.94 -17.59 -0.47
CA VAL A 178 -2.90 -17.85 -1.47
C VAL A 178 -2.50 -19.32 -1.38
N ARG A 179 -2.47 -20.00 -2.53
CA ARG A 179 -1.89 -21.34 -2.66
C ARG A 179 -0.50 -21.20 -3.25
N PHE A 180 0.51 -21.63 -2.51
CA PHE A 180 1.88 -21.74 -2.99
C PHE A 180 2.14 -23.16 -3.47
N THR A 181 2.84 -23.30 -4.58
CA THR A 181 3.13 -24.60 -5.18
C THR A 181 4.58 -24.66 -5.62
N ALA A 182 5.34 -25.68 -5.20
CA ALA A 182 6.65 -26.00 -5.75
C ALA A 182 6.57 -27.28 -6.60
N THR A 183 7.25 -27.28 -7.76
CA THR A 183 7.32 -28.42 -8.66
C THR A 183 8.73 -28.62 -9.23
N ASP A 184 9.12 -29.89 -9.38
CA ASP A 184 10.31 -30.31 -10.13
C ASP A 184 9.99 -30.72 -11.58
N GLY A 185 8.74 -30.51 -12.01
CA GLY A 185 8.19 -30.93 -13.30
C GLY A 185 7.53 -32.30 -13.31
N THR A 186 7.76 -33.12 -12.28
CA THR A 186 7.18 -34.46 -12.14
C THR A 186 6.34 -34.62 -10.89
N ARG A 187 6.71 -33.91 -9.82
CA ARG A 187 6.08 -33.92 -8.51
C ARG A 187 5.76 -32.50 -8.09
N VAL A 188 4.70 -32.37 -7.30
CA VAL A 188 4.17 -31.09 -6.86
C VAL A 188 3.97 -31.11 -5.35
N LYS A 189 4.32 -30.02 -4.70
CA LYS A 189 4.03 -29.74 -3.29
C LYS A 189 3.26 -28.43 -3.22
N SER A 190 2.12 -28.43 -2.54
CA SER A 190 1.33 -27.22 -2.35
C SER A 190 1.03 -26.96 -0.89
N VAL A 191 1.06 -25.68 -0.52
CA VAL A 191 0.74 -25.19 0.82
C VAL A 191 -0.23 -24.02 0.69
N TRP A 192 -1.28 -24.05 1.50
CA TRP A 192 -2.24 -22.96 1.60
C TRP A 192 -1.84 -22.02 2.73
N THR A 193 -2.02 -20.72 2.48
CA THR A 193 -2.10 -19.71 3.53
C THR A 193 -3.33 -18.85 3.32
N THR A 194 -4.05 -18.56 4.40
CA THR A 194 -5.25 -17.72 4.37
C THR A 194 -5.08 -16.45 5.19
N GLN A 195 -3.92 -16.24 5.81
CA GLN A 195 -3.67 -15.09 6.67
C GLN A 195 -2.32 -14.45 6.33
N LEU A 196 -2.23 -13.15 6.57
CA LEU A 196 -0.96 -12.45 6.53
C LEU A 196 -0.05 -12.96 7.65
N SER A 197 1.24 -13.05 7.35
CA SER A 197 2.31 -13.42 8.25
C SER A 197 3.45 -12.41 8.14
N THR A 198 4.30 -12.39 9.17
CA THR A 198 5.47 -11.49 9.19
C THR A 198 6.66 -12.25 8.62
N ASP A 199 7.14 -11.83 7.45
CA ASP A 199 8.39 -12.32 6.88
C ASP A 199 9.58 -11.62 7.53
N THR A 200 10.34 -12.37 8.33
CA THR A 200 11.57 -11.89 8.97
C THR A 200 12.83 -12.37 8.26
N SER A 201 12.71 -13.11 7.15
CA SER A 201 13.87 -13.72 6.47
C SER A 201 14.88 -12.70 5.96
N LEU A 202 14.42 -11.46 5.72
CA LEU A 202 15.23 -10.33 5.28
C LEU A 202 15.45 -9.27 6.37
N GLY A 203 15.05 -9.52 7.63
CA GLY A 203 15.32 -8.64 8.77
C GLY A 203 14.50 -7.34 8.86
N ASP A 204 13.46 -7.18 8.04
CA ASP A 204 12.63 -5.97 7.94
C ASP A 204 11.19 -6.14 8.46
N GLY A 205 10.72 -7.38 8.62
CA GLY A 205 9.42 -7.70 9.20
C GLY A 205 8.23 -7.37 8.29
N LEU A 206 8.38 -7.50 6.97
CA LEU A 206 7.30 -7.24 6.02
C LEU A 206 6.08 -8.14 6.30
N ARG A 207 4.89 -7.55 6.41
CA ARG A 207 3.62 -8.29 6.39
C ARG A 207 3.26 -8.69 4.97
N CYS A 208 3.13 -9.99 4.73
CA CYS A 208 2.80 -10.55 3.42
C CYS A 208 2.24 -11.98 3.59
N TYR A 209 1.87 -12.64 2.50
CA TYR A 209 1.50 -14.06 2.58
C TYR A 209 2.76 -14.90 2.50
N THR A 210 3.04 -15.70 3.54
CA THR A 210 4.16 -16.64 3.53
C THR A 210 3.71 -18.10 3.63
N ALA A 211 4.54 -18.99 3.09
CA ALA A 211 4.42 -20.42 3.27
C ALA A 211 5.81 -21.06 3.34
N VAL A 212 5.93 -22.12 4.13
CA VAL A 212 7.14 -22.96 4.18
C VAL A 212 6.87 -24.22 3.37
N ILE A 213 7.71 -24.49 2.38
CA ILE A 213 7.67 -25.72 1.60
C ILE A 213 8.81 -26.61 2.06
N ASP A 214 8.49 -27.83 2.48
CA ASP A 214 9.46 -28.88 2.70
C ASP A 214 9.58 -29.76 1.43
N PRO A 215 10.69 -29.63 0.67
CA PRO A 215 10.89 -30.45 -0.52
C PRO A 215 11.18 -31.93 -0.20
N ALA A 216 11.53 -32.30 1.05
CA ALA A 216 11.94 -33.66 1.40
C ALA A 216 10.80 -34.54 1.97
N ALA A 217 9.65 -33.98 2.33
CA ALA A 217 8.54 -34.72 2.96
C ALA A 217 7.95 -35.82 2.04
N ALA A 218 7.64 -37.01 2.59
CA ALA A 218 6.92 -38.20 2.09
C ALA A 218 7.01 -38.58 0.58
N THR A 219 6.71 -37.64 -0.32
CA THR A 219 6.94 -37.69 -1.77
C THR A 219 7.91 -36.56 -2.17
N GLY A 220 9.19 -36.71 -1.82
CA GLY A 220 10.18 -35.63 -1.98
C GLY A 220 10.31 -35.14 -3.43
N LEU A 221 10.54 -33.84 -3.59
CA LEU A 221 10.95 -33.24 -4.86
C LEU A 221 12.39 -33.64 -5.18
N THR A 222 12.69 -33.78 -6.45
CA THR A 222 14.01 -34.18 -6.92
C THR A 222 15.01 -33.04 -6.75
N ALA A 223 16.28 -33.37 -6.47
CA ALA A 223 17.35 -32.38 -6.45
C ALA A 223 17.42 -31.65 -7.80
N GLY A 224 17.54 -30.32 -7.75
CA GLY A 224 17.57 -29.45 -8.91
C GLY A 224 16.76 -28.17 -8.77
N LEU A 225 16.52 -27.51 -9.90
CA LEU A 225 15.68 -26.32 -9.91
C LEU A 225 14.25 -26.71 -9.59
N LEU A 226 13.64 -25.96 -8.68
CA LEU A 226 12.22 -26.02 -8.38
C LEU A 226 11.56 -24.75 -8.90
N ARG A 227 10.47 -24.91 -9.65
CA ARG A 227 9.56 -23.82 -9.99
C ARG A 227 8.59 -23.64 -8.84
N CYS A 228 8.44 -22.41 -8.38
CA CYS A 228 7.50 -22.03 -7.34
C CYS A 228 6.46 -21.08 -7.93
N ASP A 229 5.20 -21.49 -7.84
CA ASP A 229 4.04 -20.75 -8.29
C ASP A 229 3.19 -20.27 -7.13
N ALA A 230 2.44 -19.20 -7.35
CA ALA A 230 1.42 -18.72 -6.44
C ALA A 230 0.10 -18.50 -7.18
N GLU A 231 -0.99 -18.90 -6.53
CA GLU A 231 -2.36 -18.60 -6.95
C GLU A 231 -3.04 -17.78 -5.87
N VAL A 232 -3.55 -16.62 -6.26
CA VAL A 232 -4.12 -15.60 -5.39
C VAL A 232 -5.63 -15.57 -5.60
N TYR A 233 -6.37 -15.83 -4.52
CA TYR A 233 -7.82 -16.00 -4.54
C TYR A 233 -8.50 -14.81 -3.87
N PRO A 234 -8.94 -13.77 -4.63
CA PRO A 234 -9.57 -12.60 -4.04
C PRO A 234 -10.95 -12.90 -3.44
N TRP A 235 -11.42 -12.03 -2.54
CA TRP A 235 -12.80 -12.11 -2.05
C TRP A 235 -13.83 -11.89 -3.17
N LEU A 236 -13.49 -11.02 -4.12
CA LEU A 236 -14.30 -10.67 -5.28
C LEU A 236 -13.45 -10.77 -6.54
N GLY A 237 -13.93 -11.49 -7.56
CA GLY A 237 -13.28 -11.58 -8.86
C GLY A 237 -12.57 -12.92 -9.09
N ALA A 238 -11.84 -12.99 -10.20
CA ALA A 238 -11.16 -14.22 -10.61
C ALA A 238 -9.84 -14.44 -9.85
N MET A 239 -9.47 -15.71 -9.68
CA MET A 239 -8.14 -16.08 -9.19
C MET A 239 -7.07 -15.63 -10.19
N ARG A 240 -5.92 -15.17 -9.67
CA ARG A 240 -4.73 -14.81 -10.45
C ARG A 240 -3.58 -15.74 -10.11
N THR A 241 -2.83 -16.19 -11.12
CA THR A 241 -1.74 -17.15 -10.94
C THR A 241 -0.44 -16.68 -11.59
N THR A 242 0.70 -17.13 -11.06
CA THR A 242 2.02 -16.99 -11.69
C THR A 242 2.28 -17.98 -12.82
N ASP A 243 1.36 -18.91 -13.08
CA ASP A 243 1.38 -19.79 -14.25
C ASP A 243 0.02 -19.77 -14.97
N PRO A 244 -0.41 -18.65 -15.57
CA PRO A 244 -1.74 -18.51 -16.17
C PRO A 244 -1.98 -19.47 -17.33
N ALA A 245 -0.92 -19.97 -17.97
CA ALA A 245 -1.03 -20.93 -19.05
C ALA A 245 -0.95 -22.39 -18.56
N GLY A 246 -0.65 -22.64 -17.28
CA GLY A 246 -0.51 -23.98 -16.69
C GLY A 246 0.53 -24.89 -17.36
N THR A 247 1.46 -24.32 -18.14
CA THR A 247 2.24 -25.04 -19.16
C THR A 247 3.73 -24.69 -19.15
N ARG A 248 4.22 -23.92 -18.18
CA ARG A 248 5.66 -23.57 -18.14
C ARG A 248 6.52 -24.80 -17.86
N ALA A 249 7.05 -25.40 -18.91
CA ALA A 249 7.94 -26.55 -18.80
C ALA A 249 9.17 -26.23 -17.93
N MET A 250 9.66 -27.22 -17.18
CA MET A 250 10.91 -27.07 -16.42
C MET A 250 12.11 -26.71 -17.31
N THR A 251 12.07 -27.14 -18.58
CA THR A 251 13.06 -26.83 -19.61
C THR A 251 12.97 -25.40 -20.12
N THR A 252 11.81 -24.75 -19.96
CA THR A 252 11.56 -23.34 -20.29
C THR A 252 11.55 -22.45 -19.06
N LEU A 253 11.89 -22.97 -17.87
CA LEU A 253 12.39 -22.17 -16.76
C LEU A 253 13.68 -21.52 -17.24
N ARG A 254 13.47 -20.44 -17.95
CA ARG A 254 14.56 -19.56 -18.29
C ARG A 254 15.17 -19.13 -16.97
N THR A 255 16.47 -18.92 -17.02
CA THR A 255 17.25 -18.50 -15.86
C THR A 255 17.03 -16.99 -15.65
N ASP A 256 15.77 -16.57 -15.70
CA ASP A 256 15.36 -15.19 -15.86
C ASP A 256 15.19 -14.55 -14.48
N GLY A 257 16.05 -13.59 -14.13
CA GLY A 257 16.23 -13.04 -12.77
C GLY A 257 14.94 -12.66 -12.01
N TYR A 258 14.71 -11.37 -11.78
CA TYR A 258 13.41 -10.91 -11.31
C TYR A 258 12.59 -10.56 -12.56
N GLY A 259 11.44 -11.21 -12.76
CA GLY A 259 10.64 -11.06 -13.97
C GLY A 259 9.93 -9.72 -14.08
N VAL A 260 9.70 -9.22 -15.30
CA VAL A 260 8.89 -7.99 -15.48
C VAL A 260 7.44 -8.21 -15.08
N ALA A 261 6.84 -9.31 -15.53
CA ALA A 261 5.47 -9.66 -15.22
C ALA A 261 5.33 -10.13 -13.77
N ALA A 262 4.22 -9.80 -13.13
CA ALA A 262 3.89 -10.33 -11.79
C ALA A 262 3.62 -11.83 -11.86
N GLU A 263 3.25 -12.32 -13.03
CA GLU A 263 3.06 -13.74 -13.34
C GLU A 263 4.38 -14.47 -13.60
N SER A 264 5.54 -13.96 -13.19
CA SER A 264 6.76 -14.75 -13.26
C SER A 264 6.85 -15.67 -12.04
N PRO A 265 7.12 -16.99 -12.21
CA PRO A 265 7.32 -17.90 -11.10
C PRO A 265 8.60 -17.53 -10.35
N TRP A 266 8.64 -17.93 -9.08
CA TRP A 266 9.85 -17.88 -8.30
C TRP A 266 10.64 -19.19 -8.50
N VAL A 267 11.97 -19.14 -8.40
CA VAL A 267 12.82 -20.29 -8.68
C VAL A 267 13.84 -20.46 -7.57
N ILE A 268 14.17 -21.70 -7.21
CA ILE A 268 15.19 -22.05 -6.21
C ILE A 268 15.92 -23.33 -6.61
N GLY A 269 17.21 -23.44 -6.26
CA GLY A 269 17.98 -24.67 -6.37
C GLY A 269 17.84 -25.53 -5.12
N HIS A 270 17.32 -26.74 -5.27
CA HIS A 270 17.24 -27.76 -4.22
C HIS A 270 18.44 -28.72 -4.32
N ASP A 271 19.30 -28.73 -3.30
CA ASP A 271 20.51 -29.56 -3.24
C ASP A 271 20.64 -30.20 -1.85
N PRO A 272 19.82 -31.21 -1.53
CA PRO A 272 19.77 -31.83 -0.20
C PRO A 272 21.07 -32.57 0.17
N ALA A 273 21.82 -33.06 -0.83
CA ALA A 273 23.07 -33.77 -0.63
C ALA A 273 24.31 -32.86 -0.68
N GLY A 274 24.16 -31.60 -1.12
CA GLY A 274 25.26 -30.67 -1.32
C GLY A 274 26.23 -31.06 -2.46
N THR A 275 25.84 -32.03 -3.30
CA THR A 275 26.70 -32.58 -4.37
C THR A 275 26.35 -32.02 -5.74
N ARG A 276 25.15 -31.46 -5.93
CA ARG A 276 24.70 -31.00 -7.26
C ARG A 276 25.43 -29.74 -7.69
N TYR A 277 25.61 -28.79 -6.77
CA TYR A 277 26.27 -27.51 -7.06
C TYR A 277 27.77 -27.50 -6.69
N GLY A 278 28.37 -28.68 -6.48
CA GLY A 278 29.83 -28.86 -6.34
C GLY A 278 30.45 -28.31 -5.04
N SER A 279 31.79 -28.19 -5.00
CA SER A 279 32.50 -27.57 -3.86
C SER A 279 32.14 -26.09 -3.79
N GLN A 280 31.54 -25.66 -2.69
CA GLN A 280 30.83 -24.39 -2.61
C GLN A 280 31.65 -23.22 -2.07
N PHE A 281 32.82 -23.42 -1.47
CA PHE A 281 33.47 -22.34 -0.70
C PHE A 281 34.91 -22.07 -1.09
N ALA A 282 35.21 -20.81 -1.43
CA ALA A 282 36.56 -20.28 -1.56
C ALA A 282 36.74 -19.14 -0.56
N PHE A 283 37.78 -19.19 0.27
CA PHE A 283 38.08 -18.14 1.26
C PHE A 283 39.25 -17.28 0.77
N VAL A 284 38.99 -16.01 0.47
CA VAL A 284 39.96 -15.08 -0.12
C VAL A 284 40.75 -14.38 0.98
N ASP A 285 42.07 -14.50 0.90
CA ASP A 285 43.03 -13.85 1.78
C ASP A 285 43.90 -12.90 0.94
N PRO A 286 43.60 -11.59 0.93
CA PRO A 286 44.24 -10.64 0.03
C PRO A 286 45.70 -10.35 0.40
N VAL A 287 46.14 -10.75 1.59
CA VAL A 287 47.49 -10.48 2.11
C VAL A 287 48.41 -11.66 1.87
N ASN A 288 47.96 -12.87 2.20
CA ASN A 288 48.80 -14.06 2.23
C ASN A 288 48.38 -15.15 1.21
N GLY A 289 47.30 -14.90 0.46
CA GLY A 289 46.80 -15.84 -0.54
C GLY A 289 47.71 -16.01 -1.75
N THR A 290 47.47 -17.06 -2.55
CA THR A 290 48.13 -17.29 -3.83
C THR A 290 47.38 -16.61 -4.98
N ALA A 291 48.12 -16.03 -5.93
CA ALA A 291 47.57 -15.54 -7.20
C ALA A 291 47.37 -16.66 -8.24
N VAL A 292 47.91 -17.87 -7.98
CA VAL A 292 47.92 -19.00 -8.92
C VAL A 292 46.67 -19.87 -8.71
N ALA A 293 45.75 -19.88 -9.69
CA ALA A 293 44.47 -20.58 -9.57
C ALA A 293 44.57 -22.09 -9.37
N THR A 294 45.60 -22.76 -9.92
CA THR A 294 45.83 -24.21 -9.72
C THR A 294 46.37 -24.54 -8.32
N ALA A 295 46.91 -23.56 -7.60
CA ALA A 295 47.37 -23.72 -6.22
C ALA A 295 46.28 -23.34 -5.20
N ALA A 296 45.26 -22.57 -5.61
CA ALA A 296 44.12 -22.23 -4.79
C ALA A 296 43.13 -23.39 -4.70
N MET A 297 42.66 -23.70 -3.49
CA MET A 297 41.71 -24.79 -3.25
C MET A 297 40.30 -24.26 -2.95
N VAL A 298 39.29 -24.98 -3.44
CA VAL A 298 37.87 -24.77 -3.11
C VAL A 298 37.40 -25.94 -2.25
N GLN A 299 36.57 -25.67 -1.25
CA GLN A 299 36.17 -26.66 -0.25
C GLN A 299 34.65 -26.84 -0.16
N PRO A 300 34.17 -28.00 0.34
CA PRO A 300 32.74 -28.24 0.53
C PRO A 300 32.09 -27.38 1.63
N THR A 301 32.88 -26.88 2.59
CA THR A 301 32.38 -26.05 3.70
C THR A 301 33.23 -24.81 3.91
N LEU A 302 32.61 -23.75 4.44
CA LEU A 302 33.32 -22.51 4.79
C LEU A 302 34.41 -22.74 5.85
N ALA A 303 34.15 -23.59 6.84
CA ALA A 303 35.12 -23.91 7.88
C ALA A 303 36.38 -24.57 7.28
N ALA A 304 36.21 -25.52 6.35
CA ALA A 304 37.33 -26.15 5.66
C ALA A 304 38.07 -25.14 4.75
N ALA A 305 37.35 -24.29 4.01
CA ALA A 305 37.96 -23.25 3.19
C ALA A 305 38.83 -22.29 4.02
N ARG A 306 38.34 -21.91 5.21
CA ARG A 306 39.07 -21.05 6.15
C ARG A 306 40.27 -21.75 6.76
N ALA A 307 40.18 -23.04 7.07
CA ALA A 307 41.27 -23.80 7.69
C ALA A 307 42.47 -24.07 6.76
N LEU A 308 42.32 -23.84 5.44
CA LEU A 308 43.41 -23.96 4.48
C LEU A 308 44.61 -23.09 4.88
N ALA A 309 45.82 -23.60 4.63
CA ALA A 309 47.04 -22.80 4.74
C ALA A 309 46.95 -21.57 3.82
N PRO A 310 47.47 -20.39 4.21
CA PRO A 310 47.35 -19.18 3.40
C PRO A 310 47.80 -19.34 1.95
N ALA A 311 48.88 -20.09 1.69
CA ALA A 311 49.37 -20.38 0.34
C ALA A 311 48.40 -21.19 -0.55
N ALA A 312 47.40 -21.86 0.04
CA ALA A 312 46.34 -22.59 -0.66
C ALA A 312 45.03 -21.79 -0.77
N ARG A 313 44.97 -20.58 -0.19
CA ARG A 313 43.82 -19.67 -0.30
C ARG A 313 43.99 -18.74 -1.50
N PRO A 314 42.95 -18.45 -2.29
CA PRO A 314 43.05 -17.44 -3.35
C PRO A 314 43.35 -16.05 -2.79
N ALA A 315 44.24 -15.31 -3.46
CA ALA A 315 44.55 -13.91 -3.14
C ALA A 315 43.51 -12.92 -3.66
N THR A 316 42.74 -13.30 -4.68
CA THR A 316 41.77 -12.41 -5.35
C THR A 316 40.47 -13.11 -5.68
N ILE A 317 39.41 -12.33 -5.90
CA ILE A 317 38.12 -12.83 -6.41
C ILE A 317 38.31 -13.58 -7.74
N ASN A 318 39.12 -13.05 -8.66
CA ASN A 318 39.39 -13.70 -9.95
C ASN A 318 40.08 -15.07 -9.79
N THR A 319 41.07 -15.16 -8.90
CA THR A 319 41.74 -16.43 -8.59
C THR A 319 40.76 -17.44 -8.00
N ALA A 320 39.86 -16.99 -7.11
CA ALA A 320 38.82 -17.84 -6.53
C ALA A 320 37.84 -18.36 -7.59
N ILE A 321 37.40 -17.51 -8.53
CA ILE A 321 36.53 -17.92 -9.64
C ILE A 321 37.22 -18.98 -10.51
N GLN A 322 38.50 -18.75 -10.87
CA GLN A 322 39.26 -19.71 -11.68
C GLN A 322 39.48 -21.04 -10.96
N ALA A 323 39.78 -21.02 -9.65
CA ALA A 323 39.91 -22.22 -8.84
C ALA A 323 38.60 -23.01 -8.79
N GLY A 324 37.46 -22.33 -8.62
CA GLY A 324 36.12 -22.94 -8.70
C GLY A 324 35.85 -23.59 -10.04
N TYR A 325 36.17 -22.90 -11.14
CA TYR A 325 36.08 -23.48 -12.48
C TYR A 325 36.88 -24.78 -12.59
N LEU A 326 38.15 -24.76 -12.19
CA LEU A 326 39.04 -25.92 -12.30
C LEU A 326 38.55 -27.10 -11.46
N ALA A 327 38.03 -26.85 -10.26
CA ALA A 327 37.51 -27.86 -9.36
C ALA A 327 36.22 -28.52 -9.88
N ASN A 328 35.35 -27.75 -10.55
CA ASN A 328 33.98 -28.17 -10.85
C ASN A 328 33.71 -28.39 -12.35
N ARG A 329 34.65 -28.12 -13.26
CA ARG A 329 34.45 -28.22 -14.74
C ARG A 329 34.06 -29.61 -15.26
N THR A 330 34.19 -30.65 -14.44
CA THR A 330 33.81 -32.04 -14.76
C THR A 330 32.40 -32.39 -14.28
N LEU A 331 31.74 -31.53 -13.49
CA LEU A 331 30.40 -31.78 -12.98
C LEU A 331 29.37 -31.66 -14.12
N PRO A 332 28.47 -32.65 -14.30
CA PRO A 332 27.42 -32.59 -15.31
C PRO A 332 26.52 -31.37 -15.13
N ALA A 333 26.17 -30.71 -16.25
CA ALA A 333 25.17 -29.64 -16.19
C ALA A 333 23.77 -30.25 -16.05
N ALA A 334 23.02 -29.74 -15.09
CA ALA A 334 21.74 -30.28 -14.70
C ALA A 334 20.54 -29.91 -15.62
N ASN A 335 20.75 -29.05 -16.64
CA ASN A 335 19.83 -28.79 -17.75
C ASN A 335 20.26 -29.46 -19.08
N GLY A 336 21.22 -30.38 -19.03
CA GLY A 336 21.72 -31.06 -20.24
C GLY A 336 22.69 -30.24 -21.11
N GLN A 337 23.16 -29.07 -20.64
CA GLN A 337 24.24 -28.32 -21.29
C GLN A 337 25.62 -28.97 -21.06
N ALA A 338 26.68 -28.46 -21.72
CA ALA A 338 28.03 -28.94 -21.47
C ALA A 338 28.50 -28.62 -20.02
N ALA A 339 29.15 -29.58 -19.36
CA ALA A 339 29.65 -29.48 -17.97
C ALA A 339 30.43 -28.18 -17.67
N GLN A 340 31.19 -27.69 -18.65
CA GLN A 340 32.00 -26.47 -18.53
C GLN A 340 31.18 -25.18 -18.37
N ALA A 341 29.88 -25.21 -18.71
CA ALA A 341 29.01 -24.02 -18.68
C ALA A 341 28.51 -23.65 -17.27
N ARG A 342 28.75 -24.49 -16.25
CA ARG A 342 28.17 -24.33 -14.90
C ARG A 342 29.12 -24.51 -13.72
N SER A 343 30.42 -24.58 -13.97
CA SER A 343 31.44 -24.88 -12.93
C SER A 343 31.48 -23.91 -11.73
N ILE A 344 30.73 -22.80 -11.74
CA ILE A 344 30.68 -21.84 -10.64
C ILE A 344 29.26 -21.63 -10.08
N ASP A 345 28.28 -22.46 -10.49
CA ASP A 345 26.90 -22.36 -10.00
C ASP A 345 26.86 -22.58 -8.49
N GLY A 346 26.29 -21.62 -7.75
CA GLY A 346 26.20 -21.70 -6.29
C GLY A 346 27.52 -21.57 -5.52
N LEU A 347 28.65 -21.31 -6.20
CA LEU A 347 29.94 -21.03 -5.55
C LEU A 347 29.80 -19.80 -4.63
N GLN A 348 30.41 -19.88 -3.46
CA GLN A 348 30.47 -18.83 -2.44
C GLN A 348 31.93 -18.43 -2.22
N ILE A 349 32.24 -17.23 -2.67
CA ILE A 349 33.52 -16.57 -2.44
C ILE A 349 33.35 -15.72 -1.17
N VAL A 350 34.06 -16.10 -0.12
CA VAL A 350 34.05 -15.42 1.17
C VAL A 350 35.33 -14.62 1.33
N LEU A 351 35.20 -13.34 1.62
CA LEU A 351 36.29 -12.39 1.72
C LEU A 351 36.68 -12.19 3.18
N ALA A 352 37.97 -12.35 3.50
CA ALA A 352 38.51 -11.95 4.80
C ALA A 352 38.40 -10.43 5.01
N ALA A 353 38.48 -9.97 6.26
CA ALA A 353 38.57 -8.54 6.58
C ALA A 353 39.71 -7.86 5.80
N GLY A 354 39.47 -6.64 5.33
CA GLY A 354 40.44 -5.85 4.57
C GLY A 354 39.89 -5.27 3.27
N THR A 355 40.78 -4.62 2.52
CA THR A 355 40.48 -4.08 1.19
C THR A 355 40.85 -5.09 0.11
N HIS A 356 39.85 -5.48 -0.67
CA HIS A 356 39.98 -6.34 -1.83
C HIS A 356 39.89 -5.49 -3.08
N MET A 357 40.74 -5.78 -4.05
CA MET A 357 40.58 -5.22 -5.38
C MET A 357 39.42 -5.94 -6.07
N GLY A 358 38.66 -5.19 -6.87
CA GLY A 358 37.61 -5.76 -7.71
C GLY A 358 38.15 -6.76 -8.73
N SER A 359 37.35 -7.05 -9.74
CA SER A 359 37.77 -7.92 -10.83
C SER A 359 38.95 -7.34 -11.60
N GLY A 360 40.13 -7.91 -11.42
CA GLY A 360 41.35 -7.52 -12.13
C GLY A 360 41.26 -7.73 -13.65
N THR A 361 42.31 -7.34 -14.38
CA THR A 361 42.37 -7.27 -15.86
C THR A 361 42.52 -8.62 -16.59
N THR A 362 42.58 -9.74 -15.87
CA THR A 362 42.70 -11.06 -16.49
C THR A 362 41.31 -11.61 -16.82
N ALA A 363 41.02 -11.78 -18.12
CA ALA A 363 39.80 -12.44 -18.56
C ALA A 363 39.77 -13.91 -18.09
N VAL A 364 38.69 -14.29 -17.41
CA VAL A 364 38.46 -15.68 -17.01
C VAL A 364 37.76 -16.40 -18.17
N THR A 365 38.49 -17.26 -18.89
CA THR A 365 37.99 -18.02 -20.06
C THR A 365 36.95 -19.06 -19.62
N THR A 366 35.66 -18.70 -19.52
CA THR A 366 34.63 -19.64 -19.04
C THR A 366 33.24 -19.38 -19.63
N GLY A 367 32.48 -20.48 -19.83
CA GLY A 367 31.15 -20.53 -20.46
C GLY A 367 29.98 -20.16 -19.52
N ILE A 368 30.05 -19.02 -18.84
CA ILE A 368 29.18 -18.62 -17.71
C ILE A 368 27.78 -18.07 -18.12
N ALA A 369 27.36 -18.24 -19.37
CA ALA A 369 26.11 -17.63 -19.85
C ALA A 369 24.82 -18.28 -19.29
N ALA A 370 24.90 -19.44 -18.61
CA ALA A 370 23.75 -20.27 -18.27
C ALA A 370 23.76 -20.84 -16.83
N ALA A 371 24.15 -20.02 -15.84
CA ALA A 371 24.09 -20.43 -14.44
C ALA A 371 22.64 -20.70 -13.98
N GLU A 372 22.39 -21.80 -13.28
CA GLU A 372 21.12 -22.03 -12.59
C GLU A 372 20.97 -21.10 -11.39
N ILE A 373 22.06 -20.95 -10.62
CA ILE A 373 22.12 -20.23 -9.35
C ILE A 373 23.27 -19.21 -9.40
N PRO A 374 23.07 -17.99 -8.87
CA PRO A 374 24.10 -16.95 -8.84
C PRO A 374 25.36 -17.36 -8.07
N LEU A 375 26.51 -16.90 -8.57
CA LEU A 375 27.74 -16.81 -7.78
C LEU A 375 27.51 -15.86 -6.60
N ARG A 376 27.99 -16.23 -5.41
CA ARG A 376 27.90 -15.37 -4.22
C ARG A 376 29.27 -14.84 -3.84
N ILE A 377 29.38 -13.55 -3.63
CA ILE A 377 30.57 -12.87 -3.13
C ILE A 377 30.17 -12.14 -1.87
N GLY A 378 30.83 -12.43 -0.75
CA GLY A 378 30.45 -11.83 0.52
C GLY A 378 31.56 -11.70 1.52
N GLY A 379 31.41 -10.75 2.45
CA GLY A 379 32.26 -10.70 3.64
C GLY A 379 32.08 -11.94 4.52
N ASP A 380 33.10 -12.22 5.33
CA ASP A 380 33.10 -13.35 6.25
C ASP A 380 31.97 -13.25 7.28
N PRO A 381 31.03 -14.23 7.36
CA PRO A 381 29.97 -14.21 8.36
C PRO A 381 30.46 -14.36 9.81
N ALA A 382 31.73 -14.73 10.03
CA ALA A 382 32.33 -14.76 11.37
C ALA A 382 33.03 -13.43 11.75
N ASP A 383 33.12 -12.47 10.83
CA ASP A 383 33.49 -11.10 11.17
C ASP A 383 32.33 -10.47 11.97
N ALA A 384 32.66 -9.64 12.97
CA ALA A 384 31.65 -8.97 13.79
C ALA A 384 30.88 -7.89 13.00
N ASP A 385 31.55 -7.25 12.04
CA ASP A 385 30.95 -6.28 11.13
C ASP A 385 31.60 -6.38 9.73
N PRO A 386 31.29 -7.45 8.97
CA PRO A 386 31.86 -7.65 7.64
C PRO A 386 31.50 -6.51 6.69
N ARG A 387 30.37 -5.82 6.91
CA ARG A 387 29.95 -4.68 6.09
C ARG A 387 30.89 -3.49 6.28
N ALA A 388 31.40 -3.23 7.48
CA ALA A 388 32.40 -2.20 7.71
C ALA A 388 33.83 -2.66 7.35
N ASN A 389 34.16 -3.93 7.62
CA ASN A 389 35.53 -4.43 7.59
C ASN A 389 35.97 -5.00 6.24
N VAL A 390 35.04 -5.43 5.38
CA VAL A 390 35.32 -5.98 4.06
C VAL A 390 34.96 -4.94 3.00
N VAL A 391 35.99 -4.41 2.35
CA VAL A 391 35.84 -3.37 1.32
C VAL A 391 36.27 -3.90 -0.04
N ILE A 392 35.38 -3.86 -1.02
CA ILE A 392 35.72 -4.06 -2.43
C ILE A 392 35.95 -2.69 -3.08
N ARG A 393 37.13 -2.48 -3.65
CA ARG A 393 37.48 -1.25 -4.34
C ARG A 393 37.52 -1.46 -5.85
N THR A 394 36.76 -0.67 -6.61
CA THR A 394 36.73 -0.77 -8.08
C THR A 394 38.09 -0.43 -8.71
N THR A 395 38.49 -1.18 -9.75
CA THR A 395 39.72 -0.98 -10.54
C THR A 395 39.42 -0.89 -12.04
N ALA A 396 40.43 -0.73 -12.90
CA ALA A 396 40.23 -0.83 -14.35
C ALA A 396 39.79 -2.26 -14.74
N ASN A 397 38.66 -2.40 -15.42
CA ASN A 397 38.00 -3.70 -15.64
C ASN A 397 38.60 -4.50 -16.80
N ALA A 398 38.70 -5.82 -16.63
CA ALA A 398 38.56 -6.75 -17.74
C ALA A 398 37.09 -7.19 -17.93
N PRO A 399 36.71 -7.66 -19.12
CA PRO A 399 35.38 -8.21 -19.37
C PRO A 399 35.20 -9.52 -18.59
N GLN A 400 34.51 -9.44 -17.45
CA GLN A 400 33.96 -10.62 -16.80
C GLN A 400 32.68 -11.04 -17.53
N ARG A 401 32.62 -12.28 -18.02
CA ARG A 401 31.43 -12.84 -18.68
C ARG A 401 30.44 -13.45 -17.67
N MET A 402 30.28 -12.85 -16.48
CA MET A 402 29.37 -13.39 -15.47
C MET A 402 27.94 -12.90 -15.70
N SER A 403 26.98 -13.82 -15.78
CA SER A 403 25.58 -13.44 -15.96
C SER A 403 24.90 -13.06 -14.65
N ARG A 404 25.18 -13.73 -13.51
CA ARG A 404 24.54 -13.47 -12.21
C ARG A 404 25.49 -13.44 -11.04
N ILE A 405 25.40 -12.40 -10.22
CA ILE A 405 26.18 -12.28 -8.97
C ILE A 405 25.28 -11.81 -7.83
N LEU A 406 25.44 -12.42 -6.66
CA LEU A 406 24.93 -11.93 -5.40
C LEU A 406 26.09 -11.38 -4.56
N TRP A 407 25.99 -10.11 -4.16
CA TRP A 407 26.90 -9.43 -3.26
C TRP A 407 26.27 -9.40 -1.86
N ARG A 408 27.02 -9.77 -0.82
CA ARG A 408 26.48 -9.76 0.55
C ARG A 408 27.44 -9.31 1.64
N ASN A 409 26.92 -8.63 2.66
CA ASN A 409 27.67 -8.33 3.89
C ASN A 409 29.05 -7.68 3.63
N LEU A 410 29.10 -6.61 2.85
CA LEU A 410 30.35 -5.94 2.48
C LEU A 410 30.13 -4.46 2.14
N SER A 411 31.22 -3.71 1.99
CA SER A 411 31.21 -2.37 1.41
C SER A 411 31.85 -2.34 0.03
N VAL A 412 31.33 -1.51 -0.86
CA VAL A 412 31.89 -1.20 -2.18
C VAL A 412 32.33 0.26 -2.21
N GLU A 413 33.61 0.47 -2.48
CA GLU A 413 34.18 1.78 -2.80
C GLU A 413 34.23 1.98 -4.33
N GLN A 414 33.26 2.75 -4.81
CA GLN A 414 33.04 3.06 -6.22
C GLN A 414 33.95 4.19 -6.69
N GLY A 415 34.76 3.94 -7.72
CA GLY A 415 35.61 4.92 -8.39
C GLY A 415 35.17 5.23 -9.82
N GLY A 416 36.11 5.60 -10.69
CA GLY A 416 35.90 5.91 -12.11
C GLY A 416 35.37 4.77 -12.99
N ASN A 417 35.27 3.55 -12.47
CA ASN A 417 34.98 2.33 -13.24
C ASN A 417 33.91 1.48 -12.56
N THR A 418 33.09 0.77 -13.32
CA THR A 418 32.06 -0.16 -12.79
C THR A 418 32.70 -1.41 -12.16
N LEU A 419 31.96 -2.24 -11.42
CA LEU A 419 32.44 -3.55 -10.93
C LEU A 419 32.45 -4.66 -12.00
N GLY A 420 31.86 -4.39 -13.17
CA GLY A 420 31.80 -5.34 -14.29
C GLY A 420 30.50 -5.26 -15.10
N ALA A 421 30.46 -6.01 -16.21
CA ALA A 421 29.33 -6.09 -17.14
C ALA A 421 28.41 -7.28 -16.84
N ASN A 422 27.94 -7.41 -15.59
CA ASN A 422 27.11 -8.55 -15.18
C ASN A 422 25.64 -8.33 -15.50
N VAL A 423 24.99 -9.31 -16.13
CA VAL A 423 23.58 -9.19 -16.57
C VAL A 423 22.63 -8.97 -15.38
N TYR A 424 22.82 -9.69 -14.27
CA TYR A 424 22.00 -9.58 -13.06
C TYR A 424 22.85 -9.46 -11.80
N ASN A 425 22.46 -8.55 -10.91
CA ASN A 425 23.14 -8.28 -9.64
C ASN A 425 22.11 -8.28 -8.50
N LEU A 426 22.35 -9.10 -7.48
CA LEU A 426 21.59 -9.12 -6.24
C LEU A 426 22.48 -8.57 -5.14
N VAL A 427 21.93 -7.76 -4.26
CA VAL A 427 22.68 -7.07 -3.21
C VAL A 427 21.93 -7.26 -1.89
N ASP A 428 22.60 -7.85 -0.90
CA ASP A 428 22.05 -8.08 0.43
C ASP A 428 22.99 -7.52 1.52
N ASN A 429 22.52 -6.53 2.27
CA ASN A 429 23.30 -5.87 3.32
C ASN A 429 24.65 -5.33 2.82
N VAL A 430 24.64 -4.58 1.71
CA VAL A 430 25.83 -3.95 1.12
C VAL A 430 25.77 -2.44 1.27
N THR A 431 26.92 -1.80 1.48
CA THR A 431 27.06 -0.34 1.39
C THR A 431 27.79 0.07 0.13
N PHE A 432 27.22 0.97 -0.66
CA PHE A 432 27.90 1.63 -1.76
C PHE A 432 28.30 3.04 -1.33
N ARG A 433 29.59 3.37 -1.50
CA ARG A 433 30.14 4.70 -1.24
C ARG A 433 31.16 5.09 -2.31
N GLY A 434 31.39 6.39 -2.48
CA GLY A 434 32.47 6.88 -3.33
C GLY A 434 33.84 6.50 -2.74
N LYS A 435 34.78 6.15 -3.61
CA LYS A 435 36.20 6.05 -3.24
C LYS A 435 36.71 7.44 -2.86
N ALA A 436 37.62 7.51 -1.89
CA ALA A 436 38.27 8.75 -1.48
C ALA A 436 38.82 9.54 -2.68
N GLY A 437 38.48 10.83 -2.77
CA GLY A 437 38.82 11.74 -3.89
C GLY A 437 37.95 11.59 -5.15
N LEU A 438 37.00 10.64 -5.17
CA LEU A 438 36.04 10.40 -6.26
C LEU A 438 34.60 10.41 -5.75
N GLU A 439 34.36 11.04 -4.59
CA GLU A 439 33.03 11.24 -4.02
C GLU A 439 32.16 12.11 -4.94
N GLY A 440 32.71 12.90 -5.85
CA GLY A 440 31.90 13.63 -6.83
C GLY A 440 31.34 12.78 -7.98
N ASN A 441 31.78 11.52 -8.13
CA ASN A 441 31.59 10.77 -9.37
C ASN A 441 30.20 10.11 -9.50
N ASN A 442 29.69 9.98 -10.73
CA ASN A 442 28.35 9.44 -11.05
C ASN A 442 28.38 8.05 -11.74
N VAL A 443 29.52 7.35 -11.71
CA VAL A 443 29.68 6.05 -12.39
C VAL A 443 28.89 4.95 -11.68
N ALA A 444 27.97 4.32 -12.41
CA ALA A 444 27.15 3.22 -11.93
C ALA A 444 28.01 2.00 -11.50
N PRO A 445 27.73 1.36 -10.35
CA PRO A 445 28.53 0.21 -9.92
C PRO A 445 28.37 -1.00 -10.84
N PHE A 446 27.29 -1.08 -11.61
CA PHE A 446 27.02 -2.17 -12.56
C PHE A 446 26.65 -1.60 -13.92
N SER A 447 27.19 -2.15 -15.00
CA SER A 447 26.86 -1.74 -16.37
C SER A 447 26.38 -2.94 -17.19
N SER A 448 25.07 -3.13 -17.31
CA SER A 448 24.52 -4.22 -18.14
C SER A 448 23.16 -3.89 -18.73
N THR A 449 22.85 -4.50 -19.87
CA THR A 449 21.54 -4.46 -20.51
C THR A 449 20.81 -5.77 -20.21
N ALA A 450 19.60 -5.67 -19.66
CA ALA A 450 18.77 -6.83 -19.40
C ALA A 450 18.36 -7.49 -20.72
N PRO A 451 18.27 -8.83 -20.79
CA PRO A 451 17.44 -9.46 -21.80
C PRO A 451 16.02 -8.90 -21.74
N ALA A 452 15.37 -8.84 -22.91
CA ALA A 452 14.01 -8.36 -23.00
C ALA A 452 13.09 -9.12 -22.02
N GLY A 453 12.31 -8.38 -21.24
CA GLY A 453 11.37 -8.94 -20.27
C GLY A 453 11.92 -9.21 -18.87
N GLN A 454 13.07 -8.64 -18.50
CA GLN A 454 13.68 -8.92 -17.19
C GLN A 454 14.26 -7.68 -16.50
N TRP A 455 14.45 -7.80 -15.18
CA TRP A 455 15.11 -6.79 -14.35
C TRP A 455 16.50 -7.26 -13.90
N ASN A 456 17.46 -6.34 -13.87
CA ASN A 456 18.89 -6.62 -13.66
C ASN A 456 19.34 -6.51 -12.22
N PHE A 457 18.54 -5.89 -11.35
CA PHE A 457 19.04 -5.48 -10.04
C PHE A 457 18.04 -5.74 -8.93
N ALA A 458 18.49 -6.23 -7.78
CA ALA A 458 17.67 -6.28 -6.58
C ALA A 458 18.50 -5.98 -5.34
N MET A 459 17.91 -5.31 -4.36
CA MET A 459 18.58 -4.87 -3.13
C MET A 459 17.76 -5.18 -1.90
N VAL A 460 18.44 -5.60 -0.84
CA VAL A 460 17.86 -5.86 0.47
C VAL A 460 18.79 -5.32 1.55
N ARG A 461 18.26 -4.63 2.57
CA ARG A 461 19.03 -4.08 3.73
C ARG A 461 20.26 -3.26 3.36
N SER A 462 20.25 -2.68 2.15
CA SER A 462 21.45 -2.11 1.55
C SER A 462 21.41 -0.60 1.63
N LYS A 463 22.58 0.01 1.79
CA LYS A 463 22.73 1.46 1.84
C LYS A 463 23.42 1.95 0.59
N TRP A 464 22.82 2.97 -0.02
CA TRP A 464 23.34 3.60 -1.20
C TRP A 464 23.55 5.10 -0.96
N TRP A 465 24.82 5.50 -0.81
CA TRP A 465 25.21 6.88 -0.59
C TRP A 465 25.31 7.64 -1.94
N ARG A 466 24.91 8.93 -1.94
CA ARG A 466 24.95 9.99 -3.00
C ARG A 466 25.95 9.84 -4.17
N THR A 467 27.09 9.21 -3.97
CA THR A 467 28.28 9.21 -4.83
C THR A 467 28.59 7.85 -5.44
N GLY A 468 27.73 6.86 -5.15
CA GLY A 468 27.72 5.54 -5.77
C GLY A 468 26.72 5.44 -6.92
N ALA A 469 26.46 6.50 -7.68
CA ALA A 469 25.52 6.60 -8.81
C ALA A 469 24.00 6.56 -8.51
N SER A 470 23.20 6.84 -9.52
CA SER A 470 21.74 6.71 -9.49
C SER A 470 21.34 5.30 -9.95
N VAL A 471 20.38 4.67 -9.27
CA VAL A 471 19.77 3.40 -9.74
C VAL A 471 18.87 3.65 -10.97
N ALA A 472 18.66 4.91 -11.36
CA ALA A 472 17.92 5.32 -12.56
C ALA A 472 18.80 5.50 -13.82
N SER A 473 20.05 5.00 -13.85
CA SER A 473 20.82 5.03 -15.11
C SER A 473 20.08 4.29 -16.23
N GLY A 474 20.15 4.77 -17.48
CA GLY A 474 19.35 4.24 -18.60
C GLY A 474 19.50 2.74 -18.88
N ASN A 475 20.47 2.07 -18.25
CA ASN A 475 20.73 0.64 -18.41
C ASN A 475 20.32 -0.19 -17.17
N GLN A 476 20.11 0.42 -15.99
CA GLN A 476 19.79 -0.32 -14.77
C GLN A 476 18.28 -0.43 -14.55
N ARG A 477 17.78 -1.67 -14.53
CA ARG A 477 16.37 -2.01 -14.25
C ARG A 477 16.31 -2.74 -12.89
N THR A 478 15.65 -2.17 -11.87
CA THR A 478 15.51 -2.80 -10.53
C THR A 478 14.25 -3.66 -10.36
N GLY A 479 14.37 -4.93 -10.02
CA GLY A 479 13.24 -5.78 -9.67
C GLY A 479 12.66 -5.46 -8.30
N MET A 480 13.49 -5.58 -7.26
CA MET A 480 13.05 -5.51 -5.86
C MET A 480 14.00 -4.69 -4.99
N VAL A 481 13.45 -3.92 -4.05
CA VAL A 481 14.15 -3.11 -3.06
C VAL A 481 13.44 -3.27 -1.71
N ARG A 482 14.14 -3.76 -0.68
CA ARG A 482 13.58 -3.95 0.66
C ARG A 482 14.51 -3.43 1.77
N ALA A 483 13.97 -2.65 2.70
CA ALA A 483 14.70 -2.09 3.85
C ALA A 483 16.02 -1.40 3.48
N CYS A 484 16.04 -0.67 2.38
CA CYS A 484 17.22 0.02 1.88
C CYS A 484 17.21 1.51 2.25
N GLU A 485 18.41 2.07 2.37
CA GLU A 485 18.63 3.51 2.45
C GLU A 485 19.16 4.02 1.12
N ILE A 486 18.57 5.08 0.57
CA ILE A 486 18.89 5.54 -0.79
C ILE A 486 18.97 7.08 -0.80
N GLY A 487 20.04 7.62 -1.36
CA GLY A 487 20.22 9.07 -1.55
C GLY A 487 19.85 9.60 -2.94
N ARG A 488 19.25 8.79 -3.83
CA ARG A 488 18.88 9.14 -5.21
C ARG A 488 17.64 8.39 -5.71
N THR A 489 17.16 8.76 -6.89
CA THR A 489 16.04 8.09 -7.58
C THR A 489 16.29 6.59 -7.76
N ILE A 490 15.22 5.82 -7.53
CA ILE A 490 15.18 4.39 -7.78
C ILE A 490 13.89 4.03 -8.50
N ASN A 491 13.99 3.11 -9.45
CA ASN A 491 12.85 2.60 -10.21
C ASN A 491 12.79 1.10 -10.04
N GLY A 492 11.67 0.55 -9.56
CA GLY A 492 11.51 -0.90 -9.47
C GLY A 492 10.07 -1.40 -9.41
N ALA A 493 9.91 -2.73 -9.49
CA ALA A 493 8.60 -3.38 -9.43
C ALA A 493 8.10 -3.56 -7.98
N LEU A 494 8.99 -3.83 -7.04
CA LEU A 494 8.65 -3.92 -5.61
C LEU A 494 9.61 -3.08 -4.77
N LEU A 495 9.08 -2.08 -4.08
CA LEU A 495 9.79 -1.22 -3.15
C LEU A 495 9.03 -1.24 -1.83
N ALA A 496 9.45 -2.11 -0.93
CA ALA A 496 8.69 -2.41 0.28
C ALA A 496 9.53 -2.37 1.54
N ALA A 497 8.86 -2.25 2.69
CA ALA A 497 9.41 -2.37 4.03
C ALA A 497 10.52 -1.35 4.34
N ARG A 498 10.12 -0.19 4.87
CA ARG A 498 10.99 0.79 5.53
C ARG A 498 12.17 1.24 4.68
N ASN A 499 11.98 1.36 3.37
CA ASN A 499 12.98 2.07 2.58
C ASN A 499 12.98 3.52 3.04
N ARG A 500 14.16 4.03 3.34
CA ARG A 500 14.37 5.39 3.80
C ARG A 500 15.12 6.17 2.75
N LEU A 501 14.54 7.30 2.39
CA LEU A 501 15.27 8.35 1.69
C LEU A 501 16.22 9.05 2.66
N ILE A 502 17.52 9.10 2.33
CA ILE A 502 18.52 9.86 3.09
C ILE A 502 18.34 11.37 2.80
N PRO A 503 17.89 12.20 3.77
CA PRO A 503 17.67 13.62 3.55
C PRO A 503 19.00 14.40 3.44
N LEU A 504 18.98 15.59 2.82
CA LEU A 504 20.20 16.39 2.64
C LEU A 504 20.86 16.84 3.94
N SER A 505 20.10 17.00 5.02
CA SER A 505 20.64 17.31 6.35
C SER A 505 21.60 16.23 6.87
N GLU A 506 21.43 14.98 6.43
CA GLU A 506 22.31 13.85 6.73
C GLU A 506 23.42 13.67 5.68
N ASP A 507 23.24 14.20 4.46
CA ASP A 507 24.17 14.06 3.33
C ASP A 507 25.24 15.18 3.28
N GLY A 508 24.98 16.37 3.83
CA GLY A 508 25.98 17.45 3.95
C GLY A 508 26.44 18.11 2.64
N PHE A 509 25.89 17.71 1.48
CA PHE A 509 26.21 18.27 0.16
C PHE A 509 24.91 18.73 -0.55
N GLY A 510 24.90 19.85 -1.27
CA GLY A 510 23.67 20.61 -1.57
C GLY A 510 22.98 20.42 -2.92
N THR A 511 22.61 19.20 -3.37
CA THR A 511 21.78 19.07 -4.59
C THR A 511 20.64 18.06 -4.40
N ALA A 512 19.40 18.56 -4.49
CA ALA A 512 18.17 17.79 -4.40
C ALA A 512 17.95 16.94 -5.67
N TYR A 513 17.43 15.73 -5.51
CA TYR A 513 16.95 14.90 -6.63
C TYR A 513 15.56 14.34 -6.32
N PRO A 514 14.69 14.17 -7.35
CA PRO A 514 13.39 13.53 -7.21
C PRO A 514 13.57 12.04 -6.85
N MET A 515 12.61 11.48 -6.14
CA MET A 515 12.76 10.23 -5.41
C MET A 515 11.65 9.26 -5.80
N PHE A 516 12.02 8.03 -6.13
CA PHE A 516 11.14 6.92 -6.52
C PHE A 516 10.31 7.13 -7.80
N GLY A 517 10.76 6.57 -8.93
CA GLY A 517 9.98 6.54 -10.17
C GLY A 517 9.39 5.16 -10.45
N GLY A 518 8.26 5.11 -11.15
CA GLY A 518 7.90 3.96 -11.99
C GLY A 518 8.89 3.81 -13.15
N GLN A 519 8.80 2.73 -13.92
CA GLN A 519 9.77 2.49 -15.00
C GLN A 519 9.76 3.56 -16.11
N ALA A 520 10.84 4.31 -16.28
CA ALA A 520 10.94 5.39 -17.28
C ALA A 520 10.82 4.96 -18.77
N SER A 521 10.81 3.66 -19.10
CA SER A 521 10.70 3.15 -20.48
C SER A 521 9.89 1.86 -20.52
N ALA A 522 8.61 1.96 -20.87
CA ALA A 522 7.71 0.82 -20.94
C ALA A 522 7.14 0.65 -22.34
N THR A 523 7.35 -0.52 -22.93
CA THR A 523 6.79 -0.87 -24.26
C THR A 523 5.94 -2.14 -24.22
N LEU A 524 5.90 -2.84 -23.09
CA LEU A 524 5.23 -4.15 -22.96
C LEU A 524 4.35 -4.20 -21.70
N PRO A 525 3.25 -4.99 -21.69
CA PRO A 525 2.48 -5.27 -20.48
C PRO A 525 3.36 -5.91 -19.38
N GLY A 526 3.02 -5.69 -18.11
CA GLY A 526 3.76 -6.20 -16.95
C GLY A 526 4.99 -5.38 -16.54
N GLN A 527 5.64 -4.64 -17.45
CA GLN A 527 6.78 -3.76 -17.14
C GLN A 527 6.40 -2.63 -16.16
N VAL A 528 5.22 -2.04 -16.37
CA VAL A 528 4.72 -0.90 -15.60
C VAL A 528 3.45 -1.21 -14.83
N GLU A 529 3.10 -2.48 -14.70
CA GLU A 529 1.92 -2.91 -13.98
C GLU A 529 2.33 -3.65 -12.72
N ASP A 530 1.45 -3.74 -11.73
CA ASP A 530 1.73 -4.36 -10.43
C ASP A 530 2.97 -3.79 -9.74
N ILE A 531 3.24 -2.50 -9.92
CA ILE A 531 4.30 -1.82 -9.18
C ILE A 531 3.80 -1.63 -7.75
N VAL A 532 4.58 -2.13 -6.78
CA VAL A 532 4.25 -2.08 -5.36
C VAL A 532 5.22 -1.15 -4.66
N ILE A 533 4.69 -0.11 -4.03
CA ILE A 533 5.41 0.80 -3.15
C ILE A 533 4.72 0.76 -1.78
N ALA A 534 5.34 0.09 -0.82
CA ALA A 534 4.72 -0.22 0.46
C ALA A 534 5.58 0.13 1.68
N PHE A 535 4.99 0.81 2.67
CA PHE A 535 5.61 1.05 3.98
C PHE A 535 6.95 1.80 3.94
N ASN A 536 7.09 2.78 3.04
CA ASN A 536 8.32 3.54 2.87
C ASN A 536 8.22 4.93 3.50
N ASP A 537 9.38 5.50 3.79
CA ASP A 537 9.53 6.88 4.25
C ASP A 537 10.15 7.74 3.14
N LEU A 538 9.29 8.49 2.44
CA LEU A 538 9.57 9.17 1.18
C LEU A 538 9.60 10.70 1.39
N ARG A 539 10.74 11.23 1.82
CA ARG A 539 10.90 12.65 2.18
C ARG A 539 11.79 13.44 1.21
N GLY A 540 11.20 14.14 0.25
CA GLY A 540 11.92 14.83 -0.83
C GLY A 540 12.03 16.35 -0.66
N LEU A 541 13.14 16.95 -1.12
CA LEU A 541 13.27 18.42 -1.17
C LEU A 541 12.69 19.05 -2.44
N SER A 542 12.73 18.31 -3.55
CA SER A 542 12.12 18.68 -4.82
C SER A 542 10.81 17.92 -5.01
N ALA A 543 10.04 18.30 -6.02
CA ALA A 543 8.88 17.55 -6.48
C ALA A 543 9.21 16.11 -6.89
N GLY A 544 8.16 15.29 -7.05
CA GLY A 544 8.24 13.92 -7.55
C GLY A 544 8.79 12.90 -6.56
N ALA A 545 8.19 12.79 -5.37
CA ALA A 545 8.38 11.66 -4.44
C ALA A 545 7.76 10.36 -4.97
N TRP A 546 6.87 10.46 -5.96
CA TRP A 546 6.55 9.37 -6.86
C TRP A 546 6.11 9.85 -8.24
N SER A 547 6.67 9.24 -9.29
CA SER A 547 6.25 9.43 -10.68
C SER A 547 5.96 8.08 -11.32
N PRO A 548 4.70 7.62 -11.45
CA PRO A 548 4.41 6.35 -12.09
C PRO A 548 4.80 6.37 -13.57
N ALA A 549 5.05 5.20 -14.12
CA ALA A 549 5.24 5.02 -15.54
C ALA A 549 3.94 4.60 -16.21
N ALA A 550 3.64 5.17 -17.36
CA ALA A 550 2.45 4.84 -18.13
C ALA A 550 2.73 3.71 -19.11
N LEU A 551 1.79 2.79 -19.25
CA LEU A 551 1.76 1.82 -20.33
C LEU A 551 1.28 2.54 -21.61
N PRO A 552 1.90 2.35 -22.78
CA PRO A 552 1.42 2.96 -24.01
C PRO A 552 -0.05 2.63 -24.30
N ALA A 553 -0.81 3.58 -24.85
CA ALA A 553 -2.25 3.47 -25.10
C ALA A 553 -2.64 2.17 -25.83
N ALA A 554 -1.95 1.88 -26.95
CA ALA A 554 -2.17 0.68 -27.75
C ALA A 554 -1.96 -0.62 -26.94
N THR A 555 -0.95 -0.65 -26.08
CA THR A 555 -0.63 -1.80 -25.23
C THR A 555 -1.60 -1.94 -24.06
N ALA A 556 -2.10 -0.81 -23.54
CA ALA A 556 -3.07 -0.77 -22.46
C ALA A 556 -4.51 -1.06 -22.90
N GLY A 557 -4.83 -0.94 -24.19
CA GLY A 557 -6.19 -1.04 -24.70
C GLY A 557 -7.05 0.15 -24.29
N THR A 558 -6.43 1.32 -24.10
CA THR A 558 -7.08 2.56 -23.65
C THR A 558 -6.82 3.69 -24.66
N PRO A 559 -7.67 4.73 -24.71
CA PRO A 559 -7.44 5.88 -25.61
C PRO A 559 -6.14 6.64 -25.32
N ASN A 560 -5.70 6.67 -24.05
CA ASN A 560 -4.48 7.35 -23.61
C ASN A 560 -3.48 6.36 -22.98
N PRO A 561 -2.20 6.74 -22.82
CA PRO A 561 -1.27 6.00 -21.97
C PRO A 561 -1.88 5.74 -20.59
N SER A 562 -1.68 4.55 -20.02
CA SER A 562 -2.38 4.14 -18.81
C SER A 562 -1.45 3.94 -17.62
N TYR A 563 -1.74 4.65 -16.52
CA TYR A 563 -1.22 4.32 -15.19
C TYR A 563 -2.15 3.27 -14.60
N ARG A 564 -1.69 2.01 -14.61
CA ARG A 564 -2.56 0.90 -14.22
C ARG A 564 -1.90 -0.09 -13.28
N ARG A 565 -2.72 -0.65 -12.38
CA ARG A 565 -2.30 -1.66 -11.40
C ARG A 565 -1.13 -1.20 -10.55
N GLN A 566 -1.09 0.06 -10.17
CA GLN A 566 -0.12 0.58 -9.19
C GLN A 566 -0.67 0.34 -7.78
N LEU A 567 0.18 -0.12 -6.87
CA LEU A 567 -0.11 -0.24 -5.45
C LEU A 567 0.80 0.70 -4.66
N PHE A 568 0.21 1.69 -4.02
CA PHE A 568 0.90 2.64 -3.16
C PHE A 568 0.26 2.58 -1.78
N ILE A 569 0.92 1.93 -0.81
CA ILE A 569 0.29 1.58 0.46
C ILE A 569 1.15 1.86 1.68
N GLY A 570 0.58 2.47 2.73
CA GLY A 570 1.27 2.63 4.00
C GLY A 570 2.50 3.54 3.93
N ASN A 571 2.64 4.42 2.94
CA ASN A 571 3.83 5.26 2.80
C ASN A 571 3.65 6.60 3.51
N VAL A 572 4.74 7.08 4.10
CA VAL A 572 4.88 8.49 4.50
C VAL A 572 5.49 9.21 3.32
N VAL A 573 4.85 10.28 2.89
CA VAL A 573 5.32 11.09 1.78
C VAL A 573 5.33 12.54 2.22
N GLU A 574 6.52 13.12 2.27
CA GLU A 574 6.73 14.48 2.76
C GLU A 574 7.53 15.28 1.73
N ARG A 575 7.11 16.52 1.51
CA ARG A 575 7.96 17.53 0.90
C ARG A 575 8.64 18.40 1.97
N ILE A 576 9.98 18.38 1.97
CA ILE A 576 10.84 19.14 2.89
C ILE A 576 11.28 20.50 2.29
N GLY A 577 11.23 20.67 0.96
CA GLY A 577 11.75 21.88 0.29
C GLY A 577 10.69 22.79 -0.33
N THR A 578 11.14 23.87 -0.99
CA THR A 578 10.29 24.94 -1.52
C THR A 578 9.91 24.79 -3.01
N ASP A 579 10.25 23.67 -3.66
CA ASP A 579 9.99 23.45 -5.10
C ASP A 579 8.49 23.26 -5.41
N PRO A 580 7.80 24.19 -6.09
CA PRO A 580 6.34 24.22 -6.22
C PRO A 580 5.72 23.06 -7.03
N ALA A 581 6.51 22.20 -7.66
CA ALA A 581 5.98 21.07 -8.42
C ALA A 581 5.35 19.98 -7.49
N PRO A 582 4.44 19.15 -8.01
CA PRO A 582 3.74 18.15 -7.21
C PRO A 582 4.68 17.10 -6.65
N PHE A 583 4.52 16.78 -5.37
CA PHE A 583 5.32 15.70 -4.80
C PHE A 583 4.74 14.31 -5.10
N TYR A 584 3.44 14.23 -5.41
CA TYR A 584 2.77 13.02 -5.89
C TYR A 584 2.01 13.33 -7.18
N GLY A 585 2.46 12.78 -8.32
CA GLY A 585 2.10 13.24 -9.66
C GLY A 585 1.41 12.20 -10.55
N VAL A 586 0.46 11.40 -10.03
CA VAL A 586 -0.30 10.48 -10.90
C VAL A 586 -1.26 11.28 -11.78
N GLY A 587 -0.99 11.31 -13.09
CA GLY A 587 -1.84 12.00 -14.05
C GLY A 587 -1.63 13.51 -14.13
N GLU A 588 -0.76 14.12 -13.34
CA GLU A 588 -0.64 15.58 -13.39
C GLU A 588 -0.15 16.10 -14.75
N ASN A 589 -0.87 17.08 -15.33
CA ASN A 589 -0.56 17.73 -16.61
C ASN A 589 -0.40 16.76 -17.81
N ASN A 590 -0.77 15.49 -17.67
CA ASN A 590 -0.50 14.44 -18.65
C ASN A 590 -1.78 13.75 -19.09
N LEU A 591 -1.97 13.57 -20.39
CA LEU A 591 -3.05 12.73 -20.93
C LEU A 591 -2.84 11.28 -20.52
N ALA A 592 -3.64 10.81 -19.58
CA ALA A 592 -3.49 9.45 -19.08
C ALA A 592 -4.81 8.83 -18.61
N THR A 593 -4.90 7.51 -18.78
CA THR A 593 -5.96 6.67 -18.20
C THR A 593 -5.47 6.06 -16.90
N MET A 594 -6.12 6.38 -15.79
CA MET A 594 -5.83 5.83 -14.46
C MET A 594 -6.78 4.69 -14.15
N SER A 595 -6.30 3.44 -14.18
CA SER A 595 -7.19 2.29 -14.01
C SER A 595 -6.62 1.23 -13.07
N TYR A 596 -7.49 0.64 -12.24
CA TYR A 596 -7.12 -0.50 -11.38
C TYR A 596 -5.99 -0.19 -10.38
N ASN A 597 -5.84 1.06 -9.94
CA ASN A 597 -4.83 1.44 -8.95
C ASN A 597 -5.37 1.33 -7.53
N ILE A 598 -4.51 0.97 -6.58
CA ILE A 598 -4.83 0.92 -5.14
C ILE A 598 -3.89 1.88 -4.42
N ILE A 599 -4.46 2.94 -3.85
CA ILE A 599 -3.76 3.91 -3.01
C ILE A 599 -4.37 3.89 -1.63
N GLU A 600 -3.64 3.35 -0.66
CA GLU A 600 -4.23 3.04 0.63
C GLU A 600 -3.35 3.38 1.82
N ALA A 601 -3.92 3.90 2.90
CA ALA A 601 -3.20 4.12 4.16
C ALA A 601 -1.92 4.97 4.03
N ASN A 602 -1.85 5.91 3.10
CA ASN A 602 -0.67 6.77 2.95
C ASN A 602 -0.87 8.10 3.69
N SER A 603 0.24 8.69 4.14
CA SER A 603 0.29 10.07 4.62
C SER A 603 0.96 10.96 3.60
N PHE A 604 0.18 11.80 2.92
CA PHE A 604 0.64 12.79 1.95
C PHE A 604 0.74 14.14 2.64
N ILE A 605 1.95 14.66 2.82
CA ILE A 605 2.20 15.80 3.70
C ILE A 605 3.06 16.86 2.99
N GLY A 606 2.66 18.12 3.13
CA GLY A 606 3.61 19.23 3.05
C GLY A 606 3.79 19.90 1.69
N ASP A 607 2.95 19.66 0.68
CA ASP A 607 2.57 20.64 -0.36
C ASP A 607 1.56 19.97 -1.33
N ARG A 608 1.61 20.20 -2.64
CA ARG A 608 0.69 19.73 -3.69
C ARG A 608 0.74 18.22 -4.00
N ALA A 609 -0.36 17.50 -3.82
CA ALA A 609 -0.56 16.09 -4.18
C ALA A 609 -1.71 15.92 -5.17
N ASN A 610 -1.47 15.35 -6.35
CA ASN A 610 -2.56 15.10 -7.30
C ASN A 610 -3.40 13.87 -6.91
N THR A 611 -4.68 14.04 -6.62
CA THR A 611 -5.64 12.96 -6.31
C THR A 611 -6.23 12.32 -7.57
N PHE A 612 -5.40 11.80 -8.48
CA PHE A 612 -5.82 11.14 -9.75
C PHE A 612 -6.67 12.03 -10.66
N TYR A 613 -6.49 13.33 -10.52
CA TYR A 613 -7.15 14.33 -11.34
C TYR A 613 -6.11 14.85 -12.34
N SER A 614 -6.10 14.27 -13.54
CA SER A 614 -5.27 14.79 -14.63
C SER A 614 -5.93 16.00 -15.25
N ASP A 615 -5.13 16.98 -15.64
CA ASP A 615 -5.58 18.26 -16.14
C ASP A 615 -4.56 18.83 -17.15
N PRO A 616 -4.34 18.11 -18.28
CA PRO A 616 -3.39 18.53 -19.30
C PRO A 616 -3.72 19.96 -19.74
N SER A 617 -2.71 20.80 -19.88
CA SER A 617 -2.91 22.19 -20.33
C SER A 617 -3.20 22.19 -21.83
N PRO A 618 -4.42 22.51 -22.27
CA PRO A 618 -4.70 22.63 -23.69
C PRO A 618 -3.99 23.87 -24.24
N THR A 619 -3.45 23.76 -25.44
CA THR A 619 -2.83 24.88 -26.16
C THR A 619 -3.73 25.41 -27.28
N THR A 620 -4.76 24.65 -27.66
CA THR A 620 -5.74 25.02 -28.70
C THR A 620 -7.18 24.70 -28.27
N PRO A 621 -8.20 25.37 -28.84
CA PRO A 621 -9.60 25.01 -28.59
C PRO A 621 -9.92 23.56 -28.96
N ALA A 622 -9.33 23.04 -30.04
CA ALA A 622 -9.50 21.66 -30.46
C ALA A 622 -8.93 20.65 -29.46
N GLU A 623 -7.77 20.95 -28.85
CA GLU A 623 -7.24 20.16 -27.74
C GLU A 623 -8.17 20.22 -26.52
N ALA A 624 -8.72 21.40 -26.21
CA ALA A 624 -9.68 21.57 -25.15
C ALA A 624 -11.00 20.79 -25.36
N ASP A 625 -11.31 20.31 -26.57
CA ASP A 625 -12.49 19.50 -26.88
C ASP A 625 -12.19 17.99 -27.02
N SER A 626 -10.92 17.62 -27.24
CA SER A 626 -10.53 16.24 -27.61
C SER A 626 -9.67 15.52 -26.57
N GLN A 627 -8.96 16.25 -25.71
CA GLN A 627 -8.11 15.70 -24.66
C GLN A 627 -8.96 15.03 -23.58
N ARG A 628 -9.04 13.70 -23.53
CA ARG A 628 -9.83 12.96 -22.51
C ARG A 628 -8.98 12.52 -21.34
N ASN A 629 -9.54 12.55 -20.13
CA ASN A 629 -8.94 11.92 -18.96
C ASN A 629 -9.88 10.89 -18.40
N GLN A 630 -9.34 9.71 -18.10
CA GLN A 630 -10.13 8.56 -17.71
C GLN A 630 -9.67 8.06 -16.36
N ALA A 631 -10.64 7.83 -15.47
CA ALA A 631 -10.40 7.13 -14.24
C ALA A 631 -11.52 6.12 -14.02
N PHE A 632 -11.17 4.85 -13.82
CA PHE A 632 -12.16 3.84 -13.49
C PHE A 632 -11.53 2.70 -12.68
N VAL A 633 -12.34 2.11 -11.80
CA VAL A 633 -11.97 0.98 -10.93
C VAL A 633 -10.69 1.24 -10.12
N ASN A 634 -10.49 2.47 -9.62
CA ASN A 634 -9.42 2.75 -8.66
C ASN A 634 -9.96 2.57 -7.23
N ARG A 635 -9.10 2.17 -6.30
CA ARG A 635 -9.37 2.17 -4.85
C ARG A 635 -8.50 3.24 -4.20
N ILE A 636 -9.12 4.18 -3.51
CA ILE A 636 -8.42 5.22 -2.76
C ILE A 636 -8.97 5.21 -1.34
N ALA A 637 -8.25 4.58 -0.42
CA ALA A 637 -8.80 4.29 0.90
C ALA A 637 -7.88 4.67 2.05
N ASN A 638 -8.44 5.16 3.16
CA ASN A 638 -7.72 5.35 4.42
C ASN A 638 -6.50 6.28 4.33
N ASN A 639 -6.42 7.17 3.33
CA ASN A 639 -5.28 8.08 3.18
C ASN A 639 -5.51 9.37 3.98
N VAL A 640 -4.43 10.02 4.39
CA VAL A 640 -4.47 11.44 4.79
C VAL A 640 -3.81 12.27 3.70
N PHE A 641 -4.57 13.23 3.16
CA PHE A 641 -4.14 14.24 2.22
C PHE A 641 -4.03 15.56 2.96
N ASP A 642 -2.82 15.85 3.40
CA ASP A 642 -2.48 17.06 4.11
C ASP A 642 -1.66 17.99 3.23
N TRP A 643 -2.39 18.58 2.28
CA TRP A 643 -1.84 19.17 1.07
C TRP A 643 -2.46 20.53 0.75
N LEU A 644 -1.78 21.28 -0.11
CA LEU A 644 -2.28 22.52 -0.68
C LEU A 644 -2.90 22.24 -2.05
N PRO A 645 -4.23 22.31 -2.21
CA PRO A 645 -4.83 22.31 -3.53
C PRO A 645 -4.46 23.61 -4.24
N THR A 646 -3.72 23.55 -5.35
CA THR A 646 -3.32 24.74 -6.13
C THR A 646 -4.01 24.83 -7.49
N LYS A 647 -4.97 23.94 -7.78
CA LYS A 647 -5.64 23.85 -9.08
C LYS A 647 -7.14 24.13 -8.99
N HIS A 648 -7.66 24.78 -10.02
CA HIS A 648 -9.03 25.30 -10.10
C HIS A 648 -10.07 24.20 -10.33
N ASP A 649 -11.33 24.49 -9.98
CA ASP A 649 -12.52 23.68 -10.30
C ASP A 649 -12.83 23.69 -11.81
N ASP A 650 -13.19 22.53 -12.37
CA ASP A 650 -13.21 22.15 -13.80
C ASP A 650 -14.22 22.92 -14.66
N PHE A 651 -15.14 23.64 -14.03
CA PHE A 651 -16.27 24.29 -14.68
C PHE A 651 -16.00 25.77 -15.03
N ASN A 652 -14.99 26.38 -14.42
CA ASN A 652 -14.51 27.72 -14.80
C ASN A 652 -12.98 27.73 -14.82
N ASP A 653 -12.41 27.01 -15.77
CA ASP A 653 -10.97 26.91 -15.94
C ASP A 653 -10.43 28.09 -16.74
N SER A 654 -9.70 28.98 -16.07
CA SER A 654 -9.08 30.14 -16.72
C SER A 654 -8.15 29.78 -17.89
N GLN A 655 -7.58 28.57 -17.92
CA GLN A 655 -6.70 28.15 -19.02
C GLN A 655 -7.51 27.90 -20.31
N THR A 656 -8.58 27.12 -20.23
CA THR A 656 -9.50 26.93 -21.36
C THR A 656 -10.22 28.22 -21.75
N ALA A 657 -10.57 29.07 -20.78
CA ALA A 657 -11.15 30.39 -21.03
C ALA A 657 -10.21 31.24 -21.90
N ALA A 658 -8.93 31.30 -21.52
CA ALA A 658 -7.89 32.04 -22.26
C ALA A 658 -7.67 31.48 -23.68
N VAL A 659 -7.61 30.15 -23.83
CA VAL A 659 -7.44 29.50 -25.14
C VAL A 659 -8.63 29.74 -26.06
N ARG A 660 -9.84 29.90 -25.51
CA ARG A 660 -11.08 30.15 -26.28
C ARG A 660 -11.40 31.64 -26.46
N GLY A 661 -10.68 32.53 -25.76
CA GLY A 661 -10.98 33.96 -25.77
C GLY A 661 -12.31 34.32 -25.08
N SER A 662 -12.77 33.49 -24.13
CA SER A 662 -14.01 33.70 -23.36
C SER A 662 -13.71 34.03 -21.90
N SER A 663 -14.67 34.63 -21.19
CA SER A 663 -14.62 34.80 -19.74
C SER A 663 -14.80 33.50 -18.97
N ASP A 664 -15.41 32.50 -19.61
CA ASP A 664 -15.77 31.22 -19.03
C ASP A 664 -15.01 30.09 -19.73
N GLY A 665 -14.30 29.27 -18.97
CA GLY A 665 -13.58 28.09 -19.49
C GLY A 665 -14.19 26.80 -18.98
N TYR A 666 -14.30 25.79 -19.83
CA TYR A 666 -14.93 24.52 -19.49
C TYR A 666 -14.14 23.34 -20.10
N ARG A 667 -14.16 22.20 -19.41
CA ARG A 667 -13.47 20.95 -19.81
C ARG A 667 -14.46 19.78 -19.95
N PRO A 668 -15.25 19.73 -21.03
CA PRO A 668 -16.35 18.75 -21.20
C PRO A 668 -15.86 17.28 -21.20
N GLN A 669 -14.60 17.07 -21.56
CA GLN A 669 -13.89 15.79 -21.55
C GLN A 669 -13.64 15.15 -20.17
N MET A 670 -13.73 15.91 -19.07
CA MET A 670 -13.36 15.40 -17.74
C MET A 670 -14.42 14.49 -17.14
N VAL A 671 -15.57 14.36 -17.82
CA VAL A 671 -16.66 13.44 -17.47
C VAL A 671 -16.21 11.99 -17.36
N GLU A 672 -15.16 11.60 -18.09
CA GLU A 672 -14.62 10.23 -18.05
C GLU A 672 -13.75 9.96 -16.81
N ALA A 673 -13.38 10.98 -16.04
CA ALA A 673 -12.74 10.87 -14.73
C ALA A 673 -13.70 11.18 -13.57
N TRP A 674 -14.99 11.40 -13.84
CA TRP A 674 -15.96 11.77 -12.79
C TRP A 674 -16.13 10.71 -11.70
N SER A 675 -15.79 9.45 -11.95
CA SER A 675 -15.73 8.44 -10.89
C SER A 675 -14.86 8.91 -9.71
N MET A 676 -13.77 9.62 -9.97
CA MET A 676 -12.92 10.26 -8.96
C MET A 676 -13.63 11.40 -8.26
N LEU A 677 -14.25 12.31 -9.04
CA LEU A 677 -14.96 13.48 -8.52
C LEU A 677 -16.10 13.09 -7.57
N TYR A 678 -16.83 12.02 -7.89
CA TYR A 678 -17.92 11.48 -7.06
C TYR A 678 -17.44 10.42 -6.06
N GLY A 679 -16.13 10.27 -5.83
CA GLY A 679 -15.59 9.39 -4.80
C GLY A 679 -15.91 7.91 -4.97
N VAL A 680 -16.05 7.44 -6.20
CA VAL A 680 -16.30 6.03 -6.51
C VAL A 680 -15.03 5.23 -6.17
N GLY A 681 -15.14 4.26 -5.28
CA GLY A 681 -14.00 3.49 -4.77
C GLY A 681 -13.18 4.24 -3.70
N HIS A 682 -13.70 5.36 -3.18
CA HIS A 682 -13.10 6.09 -2.08
C HIS A 682 -13.67 5.63 -0.74
N GLU A 683 -12.84 5.60 0.31
CA GLU A 683 -13.29 5.22 1.66
C GLU A 683 -12.33 5.75 2.72
N GLY A 684 -12.83 6.32 3.82
CA GLY A 684 -12.02 6.64 5.01
C GLY A 684 -10.86 7.61 4.77
N ASN A 685 -10.88 8.40 3.68
CA ASN A 685 -9.82 9.37 3.40
C ASN A 685 -10.05 10.65 4.21
N VAL A 686 -8.98 11.34 4.60
CA VAL A 686 -9.07 12.66 5.23
C VAL A 686 -8.33 13.67 4.38
N ASP A 687 -9.04 14.69 3.91
CA ASP A 687 -8.50 15.82 3.12
C ASP A 687 -8.60 17.10 3.96
N THR A 688 -7.47 17.53 4.54
CA THR A 688 -7.41 18.57 5.58
C THR A 688 -7.25 19.99 5.05
N ARG A 689 -6.89 20.13 3.76
CA ARG A 689 -6.71 21.39 3.00
C ARG A 689 -6.22 22.55 3.89
N ARG A 690 -5.03 22.37 4.48
CA ARG A 690 -4.37 23.38 5.33
C ARG A 690 -3.83 24.54 4.48
N ALA A 691 -4.71 25.24 3.79
CA ALA A 691 -4.38 26.48 3.10
C ALA A 691 -4.42 27.66 4.08
N THR A 692 -3.39 28.50 4.02
CA THR A 692 -3.51 29.91 4.43
C THR A 692 -4.52 30.59 3.50
N ALA A 693 -5.35 31.46 4.06
CA ALA A 693 -6.56 31.99 3.44
C ALA A 693 -6.43 32.42 1.96
N ALA A 694 -7.52 32.24 1.19
CA ALA A 694 -7.88 32.92 -0.07
C ALA A 694 -7.71 32.18 -1.42
N ASN A 695 -8.37 31.04 -1.63
CA ASN A 695 -8.81 30.67 -2.99
C ASN A 695 -10.05 29.75 -3.01
N PRO A 696 -11.28 30.31 -3.00
CA PRO A 696 -12.53 29.52 -3.02
C PRO A 696 -12.80 28.80 -4.36
N GLY A 697 -11.99 29.02 -5.40
CA GLY A 697 -12.15 28.44 -6.74
C GLY A 697 -11.34 27.17 -7.02
N LEU A 698 -10.92 26.43 -5.99
CA LEU A 698 -10.05 25.25 -6.11
C LEU A 698 -10.85 23.93 -6.22
N PHE A 699 -10.27 22.92 -6.88
CA PHE A 699 -10.86 21.59 -7.10
C PHE A 699 -11.39 20.97 -5.80
N GLN A 700 -12.62 20.43 -5.85
CA GLN A 700 -13.24 19.73 -4.73
C GLN A 700 -13.93 18.45 -5.19
N LEU A 701 -13.74 17.38 -4.42
CA LEU A 701 -14.55 16.18 -4.57
C LEU A 701 -16.02 16.52 -4.29
N GLN A 702 -16.92 16.09 -5.17
CA GLN A 702 -18.36 16.15 -4.93
C GLN A 702 -18.75 15.21 -3.80
N PHE A 703 -18.05 14.08 -3.67
CA PHE A 703 -18.20 13.16 -2.56
C PHE A 703 -16.85 12.54 -2.24
N ALA A 704 -16.48 12.51 -0.96
CA ALA A 704 -15.14 12.08 -0.52
C ALA A 704 -15.02 10.56 -0.28
N GLY A 705 -16.10 9.81 -0.48
CA GLY A 705 -16.21 8.41 -0.07
C GLY A 705 -16.88 8.25 1.32
N PRO A 706 -17.39 7.06 1.65
CA PRO A 706 -17.89 6.76 3.00
C PRO A 706 -16.79 6.90 4.03
N ARG A 707 -17.13 7.38 5.23
CA ARG A 707 -16.25 7.61 6.39
C ARG A 707 -15.12 8.61 6.16
N SER A 708 -15.08 9.24 4.99
CA SER A 708 -14.08 10.24 4.66
C SER A 708 -14.42 11.59 5.29
N LEU A 709 -13.41 12.43 5.45
CA LEU A 709 -13.57 13.82 5.86
C LEU A 709 -12.92 14.75 4.85
N THR A 710 -13.56 15.89 4.62
CA THR A 710 -13.00 16.99 3.84
C THR A 710 -13.34 18.30 4.52
N GLY A 711 -12.37 19.19 4.65
CA GLY A 711 -12.55 20.45 5.37
C GLY A 711 -11.54 21.50 4.97
N TYR A 712 -11.79 22.71 5.42
CA TYR A 712 -11.01 23.91 5.07
C TYR A 712 -10.52 24.63 6.33
N GLY A 713 -9.36 25.29 6.22
CA GLY A 713 -8.97 26.34 7.16
C GLY A 713 -8.62 25.87 8.58
N GLY A 714 -7.85 24.78 8.71
CA GLY A 714 -7.33 24.31 9.99
C GLY A 714 -8.33 23.57 10.89
N ALA A 715 -9.63 23.61 10.57
CA ALA A 715 -10.68 22.91 11.33
C ALA A 715 -10.56 21.37 11.29
N LEU A 716 -9.80 20.82 10.34
CA LEU A 716 -9.45 19.40 10.25
C LEU A 716 -7.94 19.19 10.36
N SER A 717 -7.27 19.82 11.33
CA SER A 717 -5.85 19.55 11.59
C SER A 717 -5.63 18.05 11.85
N PRO A 718 -4.67 17.38 11.16
CA PRO A 718 -4.34 15.99 11.45
C PRO A 718 -3.81 15.75 12.87
N ASP A 719 -3.32 16.80 13.55
CA ASP A 719 -2.69 16.76 14.87
C ASP A 719 -1.59 15.71 14.97
N PHE A 720 -0.54 15.89 14.18
CA PHE A 720 0.63 15.02 14.22
C PHE A 720 1.49 15.25 15.46
N ALA A 721 2.25 14.22 15.87
CA ALA A 721 3.15 14.29 17.02
C ALA A 721 4.28 15.33 16.85
N ASP A 722 4.82 15.46 15.64
CA ASP A 722 5.78 16.51 15.27
C ASP A 722 5.60 16.87 13.79
N ASP A 723 4.83 17.93 13.51
CA ASP A 723 4.65 18.41 12.15
C ASP A 723 5.75 19.37 11.73
N ARG A 724 6.75 18.82 11.03
CA ARG A 724 7.85 19.59 10.42
C ARG A 724 7.66 19.86 8.94
N SER A 725 6.50 19.56 8.38
CA SER A 725 6.22 19.80 6.98
C SER A 725 6.27 21.29 6.62
N LEU A 726 6.23 21.61 5.33
CA LEU A 726 6.09 23.00 4.85
C LEU A 726 4.88 23.73 5.47
N LEU A 727 3.83 22.99 5.84
CA LEU A 727 2.58 23.53 6.43
C LEU A 727 2.61 23.56 7.96
N GLY A 728 3.65 22.98 8.57
CA GLY A 728 3.93 23.00 10.00
C GLY A 728 5.14 23.87 10.31
N SER A 729 6.19 23.28 10.90
CA SER A 729 7.40 24.02 11.30
C SER A 729 8.37 24.32 10.14
N GLY A 730 8.20 23.71 8.96
CA GLY A 730 9.07 23.85 7.80
C GLY A 730 10.48 23.24 7.93
N GLY A 731 10.75 22.44 8.97
CA GLY A 731 12.07 21.85 9.23
C GLY A 731 12.34 20.54 8.48
N GLY A 732 11.29 19.93 7.92
CA GLY A 732 11.29 18.60 7.36
C GLY A 732 11.49 17.48 8.38
N GLY A 733 11.14 16.27 7.96
CA GLY A 733 11.45 15.07 8.69
C GLY A 733 10.59 14.86 9.94
N GLY A 734 9.34 15.31 9.91
CA GLY A 734 8.41 15.21 11.03
C GLY A 734 8.08 13.79 11.47
N ASP A 735 7.46 13.70 12.64
CA ASP A 735 6.80 12.50 13.16
C ASP A 735 5.30 12.61 12.92
N TYR A 736 4.86 11.95 11.85
CA TYR A 736 3.49 12.03 11.34
C TYR A 736 2.56 10.99 11.94
N ARG A 737 2.90 10.47 13.12
CA ARG A 737 1.97 9.71 13.94
C ARG A 737 0.86 10.64 14.46
N PRO A 738 -0.42 10.30 14.27
CA PRO A 738 -1.51 11.11 14.79
C PRO A 738 -1.52 11.08 16.32
N LEU A 739 -1.88 12.21 16.93
CA LEU A 739 -2.09 12.33 18.37
C LEU A 739 -3.47 11.78 18.78
N PRO A 740 -3.66 11.44 20.06
CA PRO A 740 -4.99 11.12 20.59
C PRO A 740 -5.99 12.25 20.32
N GLY A 741 -7.17 11.92 19.79
CA GLY A 741 -8.20 12.90 19.43
C GLY A 741 -8.13 13.39 17.99
N SER A 742 -7.09 13.03 17.25
CA SER A 742 -6.95 13.37 15.82
C SER A 742 -8.19 12.98 15.01
N PRO A 743 -8.63 13.82 14.05
CA PRO A 743 -9.73 13.50 13.16
C PRO A 743 -9.44 12.31 12.25
N LEU A 744 -8.17 11.87 12.15
CA LEU A 744 -7.78 10.67 11.40
C LEU A 744 -8.29 9.37 12.05
N ALA A 745 -8.61 9.40 13.35
CA ALA A 745 -8.96 8.22 14.10
C ALA A 745 -10.24 7.54 13.59
N ALA A 746 -10.26 6.20 13.64
CA ALA A 746 -11.41 5.37 13.31
C ALA A 746 -12.02 5.62 11.92
N ARG A 747 -11.23 6.03 10.93
CA ARG A 747 -11.70 6.23 9.54
C ARG A 747 -11.73 4.93 8.76
N GLY A 748 -10.68 4.12 8.86
CA GLY A 748 -10.59 2.86 8.15
C GLY A 748 -11.33 1.72 8.84
N VAL A 749 -11.97 0.86 8.04
CA VAL A 749 -12.65 -0.36 8.51
C VAL A 749 -12.20 -1.62 7.77
N ARG A 750 -11.67 -1.45 6.56
CA ARG A 750 -11.05 -2.51 5.78
C ARG A 750 -9.81 -2.00 5.06
N GLY A 751 -8.88 -2.89 4.79
CA GLY A 751 -7.61 -2.57 4.12
C GLY A 751 -6.85 -3.83 3.69
N ASN A 752 -5.82 -3.61 2.89
CA ASN A 752 -4.90 -4.62 2.37
C ASN A 752 -3.70 -4.86 3.30
N VAL A 753 -3.71 -4.25 4.47
CA VAL A 753 -2.65 -4.36 5.46
C VAL A 753 -3.28 -4.47 6.84
N ASP A 754 -2.61 -5.18 7.72
CA ASP A 754 -3.03 -5.37 9.11
C ASP A 754 -2.03 -4.76 10.12
N THR A 755 -1.03 -4.04 9.59
CA THR A 755 -0.09 -3.24 10.37
C THR A 755 0.15 -1.91 9.66
N ASP A 756 0.54 -0.91 10.44
CA ASP A 756 0.98 0.38 9.92
C ASP A 756 2.46 0.35 9.47
N ALA A 757 2.98 1.47 8.97
CA ALA A 757 4.38 1.56 8.52
C ALA A 757 5.42 1.36 9.65
N GLY A 758 5.02 1.59 10.90
CA GLY A 758 5.80 1.31 12.10
C GLY A 758 5.80 -0.17 12.50
N GLY A 759 4.95 -1.00 11.89
CA GLY A 759 4.72 -2.39 12.28
C GLY A 759 3.75 -2.54 13.45
N VAL A 760 3.01 -1.49 13.81
CA VAL A 760 1.95 -1.54 14.83
C VAL A 760 0.71 -2.19 14.22
N PRO A 761 0.10 -3.21 14.85
CA PRO A 761 -1.14 -3.81 14.38
C PRO A 761 -2.28 -2.79 14.25
N LEU A 762 -3.04 -2.88 13.16
CA LEU A 762 -4.20 -2.04 12.93
C LEU A 762 -5.43 -2.58 13.70
N PRO A 763 -6.11 -1.76 14.50
CA PRO A 763 -7.44 -2.12 15.02
C PRO A 763 -8.50 -2.01 13.91
N ALA A 764 -9.69 -2.55 14.12
CA ALA A 764 -10.84 -2.25 13.26
C ALA A 764 -11.94 -1.62 14.14
N PRO A 765 -12.29 -0.34 13.96
CA PRO A 765 -11.76 0.62 12.98
C PRO A 765 -10.34 1.13 13.31
N PHE A 766 -9.60 1.63 12.30
CA PHE A 766 -8.24 2.18 12.41
C PHE A 766 -8.12 3.62 11.88
N THR A 767 -6.96 4.22 12.14
CA THR A 767 -6.61 5.58 11.74
C THR A 767 -6.28 5.69 10.26
N ALA A 768 -6.72 6.76 9.59
CA ALA A 768 -6.25 7.09 8.24
C ALA A 768 -4.78 7.54 8.25
N GLY A 769 -4.03 7.22 7.20
CA GLY A 769 -2.61 7.52 7.06
C GLY A 769 -1.70 6.32 7.36
N ALA A 770 -0.39 6.57 7.25
CA ALA A 770 0.65 5.55 7.33
C ALA A 770 0.90 5.00 8.73
N TYR A 771 0.44 5.68 9.77
CA TYR A 771 0.71 5.33 11.17
C TYR A 771 -0.54 5.31 12.04
N GLN A 772 -0.53 4.42 13.01
CA GLN A 772 -1.41 4.50 14.17
C GLN A 772 -0.86 5.47 15.22
N PRO A 773 -1.74 6.03 16.07
CA PRO A 773 -1.29 6.80 17.23
C PRO A 773 -0.42 5.91 18.13
N ALA A 774 0.61 6.49 18.75
CA ALA A 774 1.38 5.80 19.77
C ALA A 774 0.43 5.32 20.89
N ALA A 775 0.57 4.05 21.30
CA ALA A 775 -0.36 3.31 22.16
C ALA A 775 -1.21 4.20 23.08
N VAL A 776 -2.46 4.44 22.68
CA VAL A 776 -3.39 5.24 23.48
C VAL A 776 -4.05 4.31 24.50
N THR A 777 -3.92 4.64 25.78
CA THR A 777 -4.63 4.00 26.90
C THR A 777 -6.14 4.33 26.92
N ALA A 778 -6.65 5.09 25.94
CA ALA A 778 -8.05 5.47 25.82
C ALA A 778 -8.46 5.67 24.34
N ALA A 779 -9.57 5.06 23.93
CA ALA A 779 -10.16 5.28 22.61
C ALA A 779 -10.68 6.72 22.50
N ALA A 780 -10.16 7.50 21.56
CA ALA A 780 -10.70 8.81 21.24
C ALA A 780 -12.03 8.66 20.48
N LEU A 781 -13.08 9.35 20.95
CA LEU A 781 -14.40 9.39 20.33
C LEU A 781 -14.47 10.62 19.40
N SER A 782 -14.62 10.42 18.09
CA SER A 782 -14.82 11.50 17.10
C SER A 782 -16.29 11.96 17.09
N PRO A 783 -16.57 13.28 17.10
CA PRO A 783 -17.91 13.80 16.84
C PRO A 783 -18.40 13.42 15.42
N ALA A 784 -19.71 13.18 15.27
CA ALA A 784 -20.34 12.85 13.99
C ALA A 784 -20.83 14.08 13.20
N SER A 785 -20.82 15.28 13.79
CA SER A 785 -21.37 16.48 13.16
C SER A 785 -20.36 17.14 12.20
N ALA A 786 -20.80 17.33 10.95
CA ALA A 786 -20.07 17.88 9.79
C ALA A 786 -19.14 16.90 9.05
N ARG A 787 -19.71 15.80 8.52
CA ARG A 787 -18.98 14.88 7.62
C ARG A 787 -18.99 15.32 6.14
N HIS A 788 -19.95 16.16 5.75
CA HIS A 788 -20.00 16.79 4.43
C HIS A 788 -20.40 18.26 4.62
N GLY A 789 -19.46 19.19 4.42
CA GLY A 789 -19.76 20.61 4.49
C GLY A 789 -20.80 20.98 3.43
N LEU A 790 -21.96 21.49 3.89
CA LEU A 790 -22.80 22.53 3.27
C LEU A 790 -24.23 22.63 3.87
N SER A 791 -24.61 21.82 4.87
CA SER A 791 -25.78 22.15 5.70
C SER A 791 -25.61 21.69 7.14
N GLY A 792 -25.92 22.60 8.08
CA GLY A 792 -25.82 22.36 9.51
C GLY A 792 -26.87 21.36 9.97
N ALA A 793 -26.44 20.17 10.42
CA ALA A 793 -27.29 19.23 11.14
C ALA A 793 -27.22 19.53 12.64
N ALA A 794 -28.38 19.72 13.27
CA ALA A 794 -28.54 20.03 14.70
C ALA A 794 -28.51 18.78 15.63
N ALA A 795 -28.10 17.61 15.14
CA ALA A 795 -28.12 16.37 15.91
C ALA A 795 -26.79 15.60 15.79
N ILE A 796 -26.20 15.23 16.93
CA ILE A 796 -25.00 14.40 17.04
C ILE A 796 -25.44 12.98 17.36
N GLY A 797 -25.38 12.07 16.38
CA GLY A 797 -25.54 10.63 16.60
C GLY A 797 -24.22 9.99 17.02
N TRP A 798 -24.26 9.01 17.94
CA TRP A 798 -23.11 8.27 18.45
C TRP A 798 -23.30 6.77 18.20
N THR A 799 -22.26 6.07 17.73
CA THR A 799 -22.24 4.61 17.65
C THR A 799 -20.89 4.12 18.17
N ALA A 800 -20.88 3.38 19.28
CA ALA A 800 -19.67 2.77 19.85
C ALA A 800 -19.83 1.25 19.90
N GLN A 801 -18.84 0.52 19.40
CA GLN A 801 -18.76 -0.93 19.53
C GLN A 801 -17.74 -1.25 20.64
N ILE A 802 -18.21 -1.69 21.80
CA ILE A 802 -17.34 -2.14 22.90
C ILE A 802 -17.11 -3.64 22.71
N GLY A 803 -15.97 -4.01 22.14
CA GLY A 803 -15.51 -5.40 22.09
C GLY A 803 -14.89 -5.84 23.43
N PRO A 804 -14.90 -7.13 23.77
CA PRO A 804 -14.10 -7.63 24.88
C PRO A 804 -12.60 -7.43 24.59
N ALA A 805 -11.84 -7.05 25.61
CA ALA A 805 -10.38 -6.98 25.51
C ALA A 805 -9.83 -8.34 25.04
N ALA A 806 -8.88 -8.32 24.10
CA ALA A 806 -8.24 -9.53 23.58
C ALA A 806 -7.62 -10.33 24.74
N ALA A 807 -8.09 -11.56 24.93
CA ALA A 807 -7.43 -12.50 25.83
C ALA A 807 -6.10 -12.91 25.19
N ALA A 808 -4.99 -12.54 25.82
CA ALA A 808 -3.65 -12.91 25.41
C ALA A 808 -3.32 -14.38 25.76
N MET A 809 -4.13 -15.36 25.33
CA MET A 809 -3.73 -16.78 25.26
C MET A 809 -4.63 -17.56 24.28
N PRO A 810 -4.07 -18.46 23.45
CA PRO A 810 -4.83 -19.19 22.44
C PRO A 810 -5.39 -20.47 23.05
N GLN A 811 -6.57 -20.43 23.65
CA GLN A 811 -7.46 -21.61 23.74
C GLN A 811 -8.87 -21.20 24.18
N ARG A 812 -9.83 -21.29 23.24
CA ARG A 812 -11.29 -21.18 23.41
C ARG A 812 -11.84 -19.84 23.89
N ALA A 813 -12.10 -18.92 22.95
CA ALA A 813 -13.06 -17.83 23.16
C ALA A 813 -14.15 -17.90 22.07
N ALA A 814 -15.26 -18.59 22.37
CA ALA A 814 -16.54 -18.32 21.71
C ALA A 814 -17.19 -17.15 22.46
N ALA A 815 -16.74 -15.92 22.20
CA ALA A 815 -17.36 -14.72 22.75
C ALA A 815 -18.45 -14.24 21.80
N ALA A 816 -19.71 -14.32 22.21
CA ALA A 816 -20.83 -13.77 21.46
C ALA A 816 -20.70 -12.25 21.37
N LEU A 817 -20.64 -11.73 20.14
CA LEU A 817 -20.73 -10.31 19.84
C LEU A 817 -22.08 -9.81 20.37
N THR A 818 -22.09 -8.96 21.40
CA THR A 818 -23.34 -8.36 21.89
C THR A 818 -23.35 -6.89 21.44
N THR A 819 -24.02 -6.60 20.33
CA THR A 819 -24.25 -5.22 19.89
C THR A 819 -25.24 -4.57 20.85
N ARG A 820 -24.85 -3.50 21.55
CA ARG A 820 -25.76 -2.72 22.41
C ARG A 820 -25.92 -1.33 21.81
N THR A 821 -27.17 -0.95 21.54
CA THR A 821 -27.55 0.39 21.10
C THR A 821 -27.96 1.22 22.31
N PHE A 822 -27.38 2.40 22.49
CA PHE A 822 -27.81 3.35 23.51
C PHE A 822 -28.54 4.51 22.82
N ALA A 823 -29.74 4.85 23.29
CA ALA A 823 -30.43 6.06 22.88
C ALA A 823 -30.10 7.17 23.87
N LEU A 824 -29.52 8.28 23.38
CA LEU A 824 -29.43 9.53 24.13
C LEU A 824 -30.69 10.35 23.79
N ALA A 825 -31.57 10.57 24.77
CA ALA A 825 -32.64 11.54 24.63
C ALA A 825 -32.14 12.92 25.09
N PRO A 826 -32.54 14.03 24.44
CA PRO A 826 -32.35 15.34 25.04
C PRO A 826 -33.09 15.39 26.38
N ALA A 827 -32.41 15.82 27.44
CA ALA A 827 -33.09 16.12 28.69
C ALA A 827 -33.91 17.40 28.47
N ASP A 828 -35.24 17.31 28.61
CA ASP A 828 -36.08 18.49 28.66
C ASP A 828 -35.62 19.37 29.83
N ALA A 829 -35.05 20.54 29.50
CA ALA A 829 -34.66 21.54 30.47
C ALA A 829 -35.91 22.20 31.06
N GLY A 830 -36.57 21.53 32.00
CA GLY A 830 -37.61 22.09 32.85
C GLY A 830 -37.04 23.03 33.91
N SER A 831 -36.43 24.15 33.50
CA SER A 831 -36.10 25.28 34.39
C SER A 831 -35.89 26.55 33.56
N PRO A 832 -36.66 27.64 33.80
CA PRO A 832 -36.60 28.88 33.00
C PRO A 832 -35.34 29.73 33.21
N HIS A 833 -34.31 29.24 33.92
CA HIS A 833 -33.11 30.01 34.21
C HIS A 833 -31.80 29.23 33.95
N ALA A 834 -31.59 28.79 32.72
CA ALA A 834 -30.26 28.54 32.14
C ALA A 834 -30.37 28.42 30.61
N ALA A 835 -30.28 29.55 29.91
CA ALA A 835 -30.03 29.51 28.48
C ALA A 835 -28.55 29.16 28.24
N GLY A 836 -28.29 28.07 27.51
CA GLY A 836 -26.99 27.83 26.87
C GLY A 836 -26.07 26.82 27.57
N ALA A 837 -26.47 25.53 27.62
CA ALA A 837 -25.58 24.37 27.44
C ALA A 837 -26.43 23.09 27.48
N PRO A 838 -26.38 22.19 26.47
CA PRO A 838 -26.97 20.87 26.61
C PRO A 838 -26.15 20.06 27.62
N ALA A 839 -26.75 19.72 28.76
CA ALA A 839 -26.17 18.75 29.70
C ALA A 839 -26.40 17.33 29.15
N LEU A 840 -25.35 16.51 29.13
CA LEU A 840 -25.40 15.11 28.70
C LEU A 840 -25.69 14.21 29.92
N ALA A 841 -26.77 13.45 29.89
CA ALA A 841 -27.07 12.42 30.88
C ALA A 841 -26.79 11.02 30.29
N LEU A 842 -25.98 10.22 30.99
CA LEU A 842 -25.75 8.81 30.65
C LEU A 842 -26.49 7.93 31.66
N ALA A 843 -27.57 7.28 31.22
CA ALA A 843 -28.27 6.26 32.01
C ALA A 843 -27.78 4.87 31.59
N ILE A 844 -27.14 4.14 32.52
CA ILE A 844 -26.73 2.74 32.31
C ILE A 844 -27.70 1.84 33.07
N ALA A 845 -28.56 1.11 32.35
CA ALA A 845 -29.34 0.02 32.92
C ALA A 845 -28.54 -1.29 32.80
N LEU A 846 -28.04 -1.80 33.92
CA LEU A 846 -27.45 -3.14 34.00
C LEU A 846 -28.57 -4.16 34.17
N LEU A 847 -28.99 -4.79 33.07
CA LEU A 847 -29.80 -6.00 33.14
C LEU A 847 -28.88 -7.21 33.34
N PRO A 848 -29.14 -8.09 34.34
CA PRO A 848 -28.38 -9.33 34.49
C PRO A 848 -28.63 -10.26 33.29
N ALA A 849 -27.57 -10.93 32.83
CA ALA A 849 -27.68 -11.97 31.80
C ALA A 849 -28.55 -13.14 32.31
N PRO A 850 -29.37 -13.79 31.47
CA PRO A 850 -30.09 -14.98 31.88
C PRO A 850 -29.09 -16.09 32.20
N ALA A 851 -29.01 -16.47 33.49
CA ALA A 851 -28.23 -17.62 33.90
C ALA A 851 -28.80 -18.88 33.22
N ARG A 852 -27.98 -19.58 32.44
CA ARG A 852 -28.29 -20.95 31.97
C ARG A 852 -28.06 -21.95 33.11
N GLN A 853 -28.86 -21.88 34.17
CA GLN A 853 -29.05 -22.96 35.13
C GLN A 853 -30.49 -22.92 35.70
N PRO A 854 -31.12 -24.06 35.98
CA PRO A 854 -32.44 -24.09 36.58
C PRO A 854 -32.36 -23.61 38.04
N LEU A 855 -32.75 -22.36 38.30
CA LEU A 855 -32.91 -21.84 39.66
C LEU A 855 -34.11 -22.53 40.33
N ARG A 856 -33.84 -23.31 41.38
CA ARG A 856 -34.85 -23.65 42.39
C ARG A 856 -35.08 -22.44 43.30
N SER A 857 -36.33 -21.99 43.33
CA SER A 857 -37.02 -21.18 44.36
C SER A 857 -36.31 -19.93 44.96
N GLY A 858 -36.88 -18.74 44.69
CA GLY A 858 -37.36 -17.89 45.78
C GLY A 858 -36.57 -16.64 46.21
N THR A 859 -35.70 -16.03 45.39
CA THR A 859 -35.01 -14.78 45.76
C THR A 859 -35.32 -13.64 44.78
N PRO A 860 -35.77 -12.45 45.21
CA PRO A 860 -35.97 -11.32 44.31
C PRO A 860 -34.61 -10.74 43.87
N VAL A 861 -34.47 -10.51 42.56
CA VAL A 861 -33.31 -9.85 41.97
C VAL A 861 -33.46 -8.34 42.17
N LEU A 862 -32.61 -7.73 42.99
CA LEU A 862 -32.50 -6.28 43.16
C LEU A 862 -31.79 -5.65 41.95
N ALA A 863 -32.46 -4.75 41.25
CA ALA A 863 -31.85 -3.91 40.21
C ALA A 863 -31.18 -2.69 40.86
N THR A 864 -29.85 -2.62 40.83
CA THR A 864 -29.09 -1.40 41.18
C THR A 864 -28.92 -0.54 39.93
N GLY A 865 -29.67 0.57 39.86
CA GLY A 865 -29.48 1.60 38.83
C GLY A 865 -28.37 2.57 39.23
N LEU A 866 -27.34 2.72 38.40
CA LEU A 866 -26.24 3.66 38.63
C LEU A 866 -26.38 4.81 37.62
N VAL A 867 -26.79 5.98 38.10
CA VAL A 867 -26.95 7.20 37.29
C VAL A 867 -25.64 8.00 37.36
N ARG A 868 -24.99 8.24 36.21
CA ARG A 868 -23.81 9.13 36.12
C ARG A 868 -24.16 10.36 35.29
N VAL A 869 -23.97 11.54 35.88
CA VAL A 869 -24.14 12.82 35.21
C VAL A 869 -22.75 13.38 34.88
N LEU A 870 -22.50 13.72 33.63
CA LEU A 870 -21.30 14.44 33.19
C LEU A 870 -21.69 15.92 32.99
N ALA A 871 -21.22 16.79 33.86
CA ALA A 871 -21.40 18.24 33.73
C ALA A 871 -20.08 18.90 33.28
N PRO A 872 -20.12 19.89 32.36
CA PRO A 872 -18.94 20.69 32.04
C PRO A 872 -18.51 21.54 33.25
N ASP A 873 -17.20 21.76 33.38
CA ASP A 873 -16.48 22.31 34.54
C ASP A 873 -17.02 23.67 35.05
N ARG A 874 -17.72 24.43 34.20
CA ARG A 874 -18.34 25.72 34.59
C ARG A 874 -19.70 25.63 35.28
N ALA A 875 -20.28 24.43 35.42
CA ALA A 875 -21.58 24.23 36.10
C ALA A 875 -21.46 23.72 37.55
N ALA A 876 -20.24 23.48 38.06
CA ALA A 876 -20.03 22.88 39.38
C ALA A 876 -20.45 23.76 40.58
N HIS A 877 -20.68 25.06 40.37
CA HIS A 877 -21.05 25.99 41.45
C HIS A 877 -22.56 26.05 41.80
N GLY A 878 -23.43 25.26 41.14
CA GLY A 878 -24.89 25.38 41.30
C GLY A 878 -25.62 24.20 41.94
N LEU A 879 -24.99 23.04 42.16
CA LEU A 879 -25.69 21.85 42.63
C LEU A 879 -25.82 21.85 44.16
N ARG A 880 -26.95 22.36 44.68
CA ARG A 880 -27.40 22.04 46.04
C ARG A 880 -28.02 20.64 46.06
N PRO A 881 -27.61 19.73 46.96
CA PRO A 881 -28.25 18.44 47.09
C PRO A 881 -29.67 18.62 47.65
N THR A 882 -30.68 18.30 46.86
CA THR A 882 -32.04 18.07 47.34
C THR A 882 -32.07 16.67 47.98
N PRO A 883 -32.47 16.51 49.25
CA PRO A 883 -32.55 15.20 49.87
C PRO A 883 -33.78 14.45 49.32
N ALA A 884 -33.56 13.43 48.50
CA ALA A 884 -34.57 12.43 48.21
C ALA A 884 -34.79 11.57 49.47
N ARG A 885 -35.99 11.62 50.04
CA ARG A 885 -36.42 10.71 51.12
C ARG A 885 -36.62 9.32 50.53
N LEU A 886 -35.80 8.35 50.95
CA LEU A 886 -36.04 6.92 50.75
C LEU A 886 -35.99 6.21 52.12
N PHE A 887 -36.95 5.31 52.32
CA PHE A 887 -37.22 4.61 53.57
C PHE A 887 -36.05 3.72 54.02
N ALA A 888 -35.96 3.55 55.34
CA ALA A 888 -34.86 2.97 56.09
C ALA A 888 -34.47 1.53 55.71
N GLY A 889 -33.16 1.26 55.72
CA GLY A 889 -32.59 -0.08 55.89
C GLY A 889 -31.30 -0.34 55.11
N GLY A 890 -30.14 -0.15 55.75
CA GLY A 890 -28.85 -0.72 55.30
C GLY A 890 -27.82 0.32 54.82
N ALA A 891 -26.72 0.43 55.57
CA ALA A 891 -25.61 1.31 55.26
C ALA A 891 -24.80 0.80 54.05
N ALA A 892 -24.65 1.63 53.02
CA ALA A 892 -23.56 1.56 52.06
C ALA A 892 -23.14 2.99 51.71
N ALA A 893 -21.84 3.27 51.80
CA ALA A 893 -21.28 4.58 51.51
C ALA A 893 -21.23 4.80 49.99
N ASP A 894 -21.92 5.84 49.51
CA ASP A 894 -21.78 6.31 48.13
C ASP A 894 -20.49 7.14 48.00
N ALA A 895 -19.50 6.60 47.27
CA ALA A 895 -18.32 7.34 46.85
C ALA A 895 -18.64 8.08 45.53
N VAL A 896 -18.73 9.41 45.58
CA VAL A 896 -18.75 10.26 44.39
C VAL A 896 -17.31 10.50 43.95
N LEU A 897 -16.88 9.87 42.85
CA LEU A 897 -15.60 10.17 42.21
C LEU A 897 -15.80 11.31 41.20
N ILE A 898 -15.27 12.49 41.52
CA ILE A 898 -15.18 13.63 40.60
C ILE A 898 -13.81 13.55 39.90
N VAL A 899 -13.79 13.40 38.58
CA VAL A 899 -12.56 13.49 37.77
C VAL A 899 -12.48 14.90 37.21
N GLY A 900 -11.74 15.77 37.89
CA GLY A 900 -11.35 17.09 37.38
C GLY A 900 -9.91 17.05 36.87
N SER A 901 -9.67 17.57 35.67
CA SER A 901 -8.32 17.84 35.18
C SER A 901 -7.88 19.22 35.67
N ASP A 902 -7.12 19.30 36.78
CA ASP A 902 -6.42 20.54 37.12
C ASP A 902 -4.93 20.27 37.34
N THR A 903 -4.14 20.75 36.39
CA THR A 903 -2.70 20.93 36.48
C THR A 903 -2.43 22.28 37.11
N ARG A 904 -2.31 22.35 38.45
CA ARG A 904 -1.73 23.52 39.12
C ARG A 904 -0.67 23.14 40.14
N THR A 905 0.46 23.78 39.92
CA THR A 905 1.69 23.84 40.70
C THR A 905 1.40 24.23 42.15
N LEU A 906 1.79 23.38 43.11
CA LEU A 906 1.84 23.72 44.53
C LEU A 906 3.09 24.58 44.80
N VAL A 907 2.87 25.86 45.09
CA VAL A 907 3.84 26.72 45.79
C VAL A 907 3.50 26.66 47.29
N PRO A 908 4.46 26.42 48.19
CA PRO A 908 4.17 26.34 49.62
C PRO A 908 4.20 27.73 50.24
N ASN A 909 3.26 28.04 51.14
CA ASN A 909 3.53 28.99 52.22
C ASN A 909 2.70 28.75 53.49
N ARG A 910 3.47 28.69 54.58
CA ARG A 910 3.24 28.97 56.01
C ARG A 910 1.91 29.65 56.37
N HIS A 911 1.12 29.06 57.27
CA HIS A 911 1.23 29.20 58.73
C HIS A 911 0.39 28.13 59.42
#